data_AF-A0A8D0H050-F1
#
_entry.id   AF-A0A8D0H050-F1
#
_cell.length_a   1.000
_cell.length_b   1.000
_cell.length_c   1.000
_cell.angle_alpha   90.00
_cell.angle_beta   90.00
_cell.angle_gamma   90.00
#
_symmetry.space_group_name_H-M   'P 1'
#
loop_
_entity.id
_entity.type
_entity.pdbx_description
1 polymer ?
#
loop_
_entity_poly.entity_id
_entity_poly.type
_entity_poly.pdbx_seq_one_letter_code
_entity_poly.pdbx_strand_id
1 'polypeptide(L)'
;ILQDTPGPGCRHSIGAEGSCSDQCGNLLPNCSCHVTCESLGICCADYTQFCLKIMPYSGTLLGGKEFEILNATFNASSTVKCRFKEEIETLGYVTEAGRARCISPLLYETGFVPFKLSTDGGATFPSSGAWLSVHHSKVSASDKSILVNETKWQYYGTPGTGGNLTLMWMNQTLPARDVNIEVWGYQETGKPYSDNWTAEWKYLYSLGKEAPNSGIFTFLPVPATAGFNTWDVGALRISPSNYSDGQSNVVSIWSSEHALAWHLEESFRRNSSAWARAKCLEWDRREENLPDFLGELVDCPCTLAQARADTGRFHTDYGCDIEKGSVCTYHPGAVHCVRAIQASPQYAAGQQCCYDSTGLQVLTGDSAGGSTPDRGHDWDSPPYQKPPRVPCFSHWIYDVISFYYCCLWSDNCSLYLARRPSSDCRTYQPSRVASAFGDPHFFTFDGISFTFKGLGEYTLVESNRTSLRVQGRTQPVRLPNGKSSGVTGFSAVAMQANNSDVLLNQEVLSFSEQSWMDLKGLFLYATADQNVTVMFSSGAGVEVRGRGGFLSLTVLLPEAFLNCTHGHLGTMNDDPQDDYTLPNGTTLPINSSPLELFKFGADWAVRNNTSLFTYDNQFLLMNYFHAAKHNSSFIPMFSPYEDPADPLVKEMVLLCDSDPFCRFDVLTTRNLSVGNSTRIAHQTHERLEQSLQPVVSCGWLAPPTNGRKEGTNYLLGSTLRFLCNSGYNLVGSEERTCQMNRAWSGDMTSCLPPTGRSVLIGAKSGSLVVLINCKRCQYKERPKGLMGI
;
A
#
# COMPACT_ATOMS: atom_id res chain seq x y z
N ILE A 1 -37.46 -36.06 -52.75
CA ILE A 1 -36.33 -36.38 -53.65
C ILE A 1 -35.99 -35.07 -54.34
N LEU A 2 -34.97 -34.25 -54.06
CA LEU A 2 -33.66 -34.29 -53.37
C LEU A 2 -33.33 -32.81 -53.06
N GLN A 3 -33.05 -32.40 -51.81
CA GLN A 3 -31.78 -32.31 -51.07
C GLN A 3 -31.21 -30.88 -50.96
N ASP A 4 -30.72 -30.60 -49.74
CA ASP A 4 -30.06 -29.41 -49.22
C ASP A 4 -28.74 -29.02 -49.91
N THR A 5 -28.41 -27.73 -49.85
CA THR A 5 -27.07 -27.24 -49.50
C THR A 5 -27.16 -25.92 -48.72
N PRO A 6 -26.66 -25.82 -47.49
CA PRO A 6 -26.41 -24.56 -46.80
C PRO A 6 -25.04 -24.00 -47.20
N GLY A 7 -24.99 -22.73 -47.61
CA GLY A 7 -23.75 -22.02 -47.91
C GLY A 7 -22.93 -21.70 -46.64
N PRO A 8 -21.61 -21.44 -46.78
CA PRO A 8 -20.71 -21.28 -45.65
C PRO A 8 -20.91 -19.95 -44.93
N GLY A 9 -20.73 -20.02 -43.61
CA GLY A 9 -21.02 -18.96 -42.65
C GLY A 9 -20.39 -17.60 -42.95
N CYS A 10 -21.11 -16.58 -42.50
CA CYS A 10 -20.68 -15.20 -42.50
C CYS A 10 -19.30 -15.08 -41.84
N ARG A 11 -18.29 -14.74 -42.64
CA ARG A 11 -17.10 -14.05 -42.14
C ARG A 11 -17.57 -12.67 -41.67
N HIS A 12 -17.69 -12.47 -40.36
CA HIS A 12 -17.82 -11.12 -39.83
C HIS A 12 -16.51 -10.37 -40.08
N SER A 13 -16.61 -9.25 -40.80
CA SER A 13 -15.50 -8.35 -41.07
C SER A 13 -15.00 -7.76 -39.76
N ILE A 14 -13.68 -7.82 -39.56
CA ILE A 14 -12.95 -7.04 -38.57
C ILE A 14 -13.38 -5.57 -38.73
N GLY A 15 -13.98 -4.98 -37.69
CA GLY A 15 -14.42 -3.58 -37.68
C GLY A 15 -15.79 -3.29 -38.34
N ALA A 16 -16.76 -4.20 -38.26
CA ALA A 16 -18.15 -3.89 -38.66
C ALA A 16 -18.77 -2.79 -37.76
N GLU A 17 -19.52 -1.85 -38.35
CA GLU A 17 -20.32 -0.88 -37.60
C GLU A 17 -21.28 -1.63 -36.65
N GLY A 18 -21.07 -1.52 -35.34
CA GLY A 18 -21.93 -2.13 -34.31
C GLY A 18 -21.44 -3.47 -33.71
N SER A 19 -20.16 -3.83 -33.88
CA SER A 19 -19.55 -5.01 -33.24
C SER A 19 -18.56 -4.63 -32.13
N CYS A 20 -18.52 -5.41 -31.04
CA CYS A 20 -17.56 -5.23 -29.96
C CYS A 20 -16.19 -5.90 -30.17
N SER A 21 -15.96 -6.58 -31.30
CA SER A 21 -14.64 -7.10 -31.65
C SER A 21 -13.61 -5.97 -31.65
N ASP A 22 -12.55 -6.13 -30.84
CA ASP A 22 -11.49 -5.12 -30.62
C ASP A 22 -11.98 -3.72 -30.20
N GLN A 23 -13.21 -3.62 -29.69
CA GLN A 23 -13.88 -2.35 -29.38
C GLN A 23 -14.46 -2.27 -27.96
N CYS A 24 -14.04 -3.16 -27.06
CA CYS A 24 -14.46 -3.14 -25.66
C CYS A 24 -14.12 -1.80 -24.98
N GLY A 25 -15.09 -1.24 -24.26
CA GLY A 25 -15.00 0.09 -23.67
C GLY A 25 -15.54 1.22 -24.56
N ASN A 26 -15.86 0.98 -25.84
CA ASN A 26 -16.31 2.04 -26.75
C ASN A 26 -17.84 2.21 -26.78
N LEU A 27 -18.29 3.44 -27.00
CA LEU A 27 -19.68 3.75 -27.37
C LEU A 27 -19.80 3.74 -28.89
N LEU A 28 -20.74 2.96 -29.44
CA LEU A 28 -20.99 2.87 -30.88
C LEU A 28 -22.29 3.62 -31.24
N PRO A 29 -22.54 3.93 -32.54
CA PRO A 29 -23.71 4.73 -32.94
C PRO A 29 -25.08 4.13 -32.54
N ASN A 30 -25.22 2.80 -32.58
CA ASN A 30 -26.49 2.10 -32.39
C ASN A 30 -26.54 1.20 -31.16
N CYS A 31 -25.41 1.01 -30.48
CA CYS A 31 -25.25 0.13 -29.33
C CYS A 31 -23.98 0.52 -28.56
N SER A 32 -23.70 -0.15 -27.46
CA SER A 32 -22.51 0.13 -26.65
C SER A 32 -21.69 -1.14 -26.37
N CYS A 33 -20.37 -1.00 -26.40
CA CYS A 33 -19.39 -1.96 -25.94
C CYS A 33 -18.75 -1.55 -24.61
N HIS A 34 -19.25 -0.48 -24.01
CA HIS A 34 -18.84 0.02 -22.70
C HIS A 34 -19.59 -0.73 -21.59
N VAL A 35 -18.96 -0.96 -20.44
CA VAL A 35 -19.47 -1.83 -19.36
C VAL A 35 -20.84 -1.42 -18.81
N THR A 36 -21.18 -0.14 -18.87
CA THR A 36 -22.50 0.39 -18.46
C THR A 36 -23.65 0.00 -19.39
N CYS A 37 -23.36 -0.63 -20.55
CA CYS A 37 -24.39 -1.04 -21.49
C CYS A 37 -25.32 -2.10 -20.91
N GLU A 38 -24.83 -2.96 -20.02
CA GLU A 38 -25.58 -4.08 -19.47
C GLU A 38 -26.73 -3.59 -18.58
N SER A 39 -26.42 -2.68 -17.67
CA SER A 39 -27.39 -2.08 -16.76
C SER A 39 -28.37 -1.15 -17.47
N LEU A 40 -27.95 -0.54 -18.58
CA LEU A 40 -28.79 0.32 -19.42
C LEU A 40 -29.60 -0.46 -20.48
N GLY A 41 -29.29 -1.74 -20.72
CA GLY A 41 -29.96 -2.55 -21.74
C GLY A 41 -29.67 -2.11 -23.18
N ILE A 42 -28.49 -1.54 -23.44
CA ILE A 42 -28.08 -0.98 -24.75
C ILE A 42 -26.82 -1.64 -25.33
N CYS A 43 -26.43 -2.82 -24.83
CA CYS A 43 -25.25 -3.52 -25.33
C CYS A 43 -25.39 -3.91 -26.80
N CYS A 44 -24.25 -3.94 -27.51
CA CYS A 44 -24.21 -4.61 -28.81
C CYS A 44 -24.49 -6.10 -28.64
N ALA A 45 -25.07 -6.73 -29.66
CA ALA A 45 -25.51 -8.12 -29.60
C ALA A 45 -24.37 -9.11 -29.29
N ASP A 46 -23.15 -8.75 -29.65
CA ASP A 46 -21.93 -9.54 -29.47
C ASP A 46 -21.06 -9.10 -28.27
N TYR A 47 -21.58 -8.21 -27.40
CA TYR A 47 -20.81 -7.67 -26.27
C TYR A 47 -20.21 -8.76 -25.38
N THR A 48 -21.01 -9.74 -24.93
CA THR A 48 -20.51 -10.80 -24.03
C THR A 48 -19.57 -11.79 -24.73
N GLN A 49 -19.51 -11.78 -26.06
CA GLN A 49 -18.59 -12.62 -26.84
C GLN A 49 -17.20 -12.00 -26.94
N PHE A 50 -17.11 -10.66 -27.00
CA PHE A 50 -15.84 -9.96 -27.19
C PHE A 50 -15.33 -9.25 -25.93
N CYS A 51 -16.21 -8.79 -25.05
CA CYS A 51 -15.87 -8.13 -23.80
C CYS A 51 -16.06 -9.10 -22.63
N LEU A 52 -14.97 -9.77 -22.29
CA LEU A 52 -14.98 -10.97 -21.47
C LEU A 52 -15.03 -10.63 -19.99
N LYS A 53 -15.97 -11.27 -19.28
CA LYS A 53 -15.95 -11.40 -17.82
C LYS A 53 -15.30 -12.72 -17.43
N ILE A 54 -14.59 -12.75 -16.32
CA ILE A 54 -13.85 -13.93 -15.87
C ILE A 54 -14.08 -14.24 -14.40
N MET A 55 -13.89 -15.50 -14.02
CA MET A 55 -13.87 -15.92 -12.62
C MET A 55 -12.94 -17.12 -12.40
N PRO A 56 -12.06 -17.10 -11.38
CA PRO A 56 -11.72 -15.92 -10.58
C PRO A 56 -11.11 -14.80 -11.44
N TYR A 57 -11.20 -13.55 -10.99
CA TYR A 57 -10.65 -12.38 -11.70
C TYR A 57 -9.23 -12.02 -11.28
N SER A 58 -8.70 -12.68 -10.25
CA SER A 58 -7.39 -12.40 -9.67
C SER A 58 -6.57 -13.65 -9.35
N GLY A 59 -5.26 -13.46 -9.23
CA GLY A 59 -4.34 -14.50 -8.76
C GLY A 59 -2.93 -13.97 -8.57
N THR A 60 -2.07 -14.81 -7.98
CA THR A 60 -0.67 -14.45 -7.71
C THR A 60 0.09 -14.11 -8.99
N LEU A 61 0.97 -13.10 -8.94
CA LEU A 61 1.89 -12.77 -10.03
C LEU A 61 2.85 -13.93 -10.37
N LEU A 62 3.02 -14.92 -9.48
CA LEU A 62 3.76 -16.15 -9.77
C LEU A 62 3.05 -17.07 -10.80
N GLY A 63 1.79 -16.77 -11.14
CA GLY A 63 1.01 -17.48 -12.13
C GLY A 63 0.47 -18.84 -11.68
N GLY A 64 -0.17 -19.53 -12.61
CA GLY A 64 -0.72 -20.88 -12.41
C GLY A 64 -2.13 -20.93 -11.84
N LYS A 65 -2.79 -19.78 -11.69
CA LYS A 65 -4.22 -19.73 -11.39
C LYS A 65 -5.03 -19.97 -12.67
N GLU A 66 -5.87 -21.00 -12.68
CA GLU A 66 -6.86 -21.23 -13.71
C GLU A 66 -8.07 -20.32 -13.51
N PHE A 67 -8.61 -19.76 -14.61
CA PHE A 67 -9.84 -18.98 -14.60
C PHE A 67 -10.72 -19.29 -15.81
N GLU A 68 -12.02 -19.13 -15.62
CA GLU A 68 -13.06 -19.41 -16.61
C GLU A 68 -13.58 -18.12 -17.25
N ILE A 69 -13.83 -18.17 -18.56
CA ILE A 69 -14.52 -17.11 -19.29
C ILE A 69 -16.04 -17.26 -19.10
N LEU A 70 -16.65 -16.23 -18.52
CA LEU A 70 -18.07 -16.18 -18.24
C LEU A 70 -18.88 -15.68 -19.44
N ASN A 71 -20.16 -16.03 -19.48
CA ASN A 71 -21.16 -15.47 -20.40
C ASN A 71 -20.83 -15.58 -21.92
N ALA A 72 -19.87 -16.43 -22.28
CA ALA A 72 -19.54 -16.81 -23.65
C ALA A 72 -19.53 -18.34 -23.80
N THR A 73 -19.87 -18.83 -24.98
CA THR A 73 -19.84 -20.27 -25.33
C THR A 73 -18.90 -20.49 -26.51
N PHE A 74 -18.05 -21.50 -26.39
CA PHE A 74 -16.99 -21.80 -27.33
C PHE A 74 -17.16 -23.20 -27.90
N ASN A 75 -16.73 -23.41 -29.14
CA ASN A 75 -16.74 -24.74 -29.74
C ASN A 75 -15.67 -25.61 -29.05
N ALA A 76 -16.02 -26.83 -28.66
CA ALA A 76 -15.12 -27.77 -28.01
C ALA A 76 -13.86 -28.10 -28.84
N SER A 77 -13.91 -27.96 -30.17
CA SER A 77 -12.74 -28.12 -31.05
C SER A 77 -11.86 -26.87 -31.17
N SER A 78 -12.21 -25.77 -30.52
CA SER A 78 -11.44 -24.52 -30.58
C SER A 78 -10.08 -24.67 -29.90
N THR A 79 -9.03 -24.12 -30.50
CA THR A 79 -7.72 -24.05 -29.86
C THR A 79 -7.60 -22.72 -29.14
N VAL A 80 -7.72 -22.76 -27.80
CA VAL A 80 -7.73 -21.56 -26.97
C VAL A 80 -6.31 -21.11 -26.64
N LYS A 81 -6.04 -19.82 -26.86
CA LYS A 81 -4.83 -19.14 -26.36
C LYS A 81 -5.20 -17.83 -25.68
N CYS A 82 -4.50 -17.52 -24.59
CA CYS A 82 -4.74 -16.31 -23.80
C CYS A 82 -3.44 -15.50 -23.81
N ARG A 83 -3.50 -14.26 -24.28
CA ARG A 83 -2.34 -13.39 -24.44
C ARG A 83 -2.42 -12.24 -23.44
N PHE A 84 -1.48 -12.20 -22.51
CA PHE A 84 -1.38 -11.18 -21.47
C PHE A 84 -0.34 -10.14 -21.87
N LYS A 85 -0.64 -8.86 -21.61
CA LYS A 85 0.28 -7.74 -21.90
C LYS A 85 0.78 -7.72 -23.35
N GLU A 86 -0.06 -8.18 -24.29
CA GLU A 86 0.24 -8.31 -25.73
C GLU A 86 1.41 -9.26 -26.11
N GLU A 87 2.10 -9.87 -25.15
CA GLU A 87 3.34 -10.63 -25.40
C GLU A 87 3.31 -12.07 -24.87
N ILE A 88 2.69 -12.30 -23.70
CA ILE A 88 2.79 -13.57 -22.99
C ILE A 88 1.60 -14.46 -23.33
N GLU A 89 1.83 -15.51 -24.12
CA GLU A 89 0.78 -16.48 -24.48
C GLU A 89 0.76 -17.68 -23.52
N THR A 90 -0.43 -18.01 -23.02
CA THR A 90 -0.71 -19.25 -22.29
C THR A 90 -1.70 -20.12 -23.06
N LEU A 91 -1.60 -21.43 -22.85
CA LEU A 91 -2.53 -22.39 -23.43
C LEU A 91 -3.79 -22.44 -22.58
N GLY A 92 -4.94 -22.38 -23.24
CA GLY A 92 -6.24 -22.62 -22.64
C GLY A 92 -6.92 -23.87 -23.20
N TYR A 93 -8.11 -24.16 -22.71
CA TYR A 93 -8.94 -25.26 -23.22
C TYR A 93 -10.43 -24.95 -23.07
N VAL A 94 -11.27 -25.69 -23.77
CA VAL A 94 -12.73 -25.58 -23.68
C VAL A 94 -13.27 -26.79 -22.92
N THR A 95 -14.09 -26.54 -21.91
CA THR A 95 -14.76 -27.59 -21.12
C THR A 95 -15.87 -28.27 -21.93
N GLU A 96 -16.35 -29.43 -21.47
CA GLU A 96 -17.51 -30.11 -22.07
C GLU A 96 -18.78 -29.23 -22.10
N ALA A 97 -18.89 -28.30 -21.15
CA ALA A 97 -19.97 -27.31 -21.09
C ALA A 97 -19.78 -26.14 -22.07
N GLY A 98 -18.74 -26.16 -22.90
CA GLY A 98 -18.44 -25.10 -23.88
C GLY A 98 -17.86 -23.83 -23.26
N ARG A 99 -17.29 -23.90 -22.04
CA ARG A 99 -16.63 -22.75 -21.39
C ARG A 99 -15.13 -22.76 -21.67
N ALA A 100 -14.57 -21.64 -22.11
CA ALA A 100 -13.12 -21.51 -22.25
C ALA A 100 -12.47 -21.25 -20.89
N ARG A 101 -11.29 -21.82 -20.68
CA ARG A 101 -10.44 -21.60 -19.51
C ARG A 101 -9.04 -21.20 -19.93
N CYS A 102 -8.44 -20.34 -19.14
CA CYS A 102 -7.06 -19.87 -19.29
C CYS A 102 -6.29 -20.14 -17.99
N ILE A 103 -4.97 -20.23 -18.11
CA ILE A 103 -4.06 -20.26 -16.96
C ILE A 103 -3.28 -18.96 -16.95
N SER A 104 -3.25 -18.27 -15.81
CA SER A 104 -2.46 -17.05 -15.62
C SER A 104 -0.95 -17.36 -15.75
N PRO A 105 -0.18 -16.53 -16.47
CA PRO A 105 1.25 -16.70 -16.59
C PRO A 105 1.99 -16.18 -15.36
N LEU A 106 3.28 -16.49 -15.28
CA LEU A 106 4.21 -15.71 -14.45
C LEU A 106 4.28 -14.27 -14.99
N LEU A 107 4.10 -13.31 -14.08
CA LEU A 107 4.14 -11.88 -14.32
C LEU A 107 5.22 -11.24 -13.43
N TYR A 108 5.70 -10.07 -13.84
CA TYR A 108 6.73 -9.29 -13.14
C TYR A 108 6.18 -7.90 -12.72
N GLU A 109 4.88 -7.82 -12.48
CA GLU A 109 4.17 -6.61 -12.01
C GLU A 109 2.83 -6.99 -11.38
N THR A 110 2.37 -6.21 -10.40
CA THR A 110 1.01 -6.27 -9.84
C THR A 110 0.08 -5.23 -10.48
N GLY A 111 -1.23 -5.43 -10.29
CA GLY A 111 -2.30 -4.60 -10.82
C GLY A 111 -3.03 -5.24 -12.00
N PHE A 112 -3.93 -4.48 -12.63
CA PHE A 112 -4.69 -4.98 -13.77
C PHE A 112 -3.82 -5.13 -15.02
N VAL A 113 -3.78 -6.34 -15.54
CA VAL A 113 -3.11 -6.71 -16.77
C VAL A 113 -4.18 -7.01 -17.83
N PRO A 114 -4.21 -6.28 -18.96
CA PRO A 114 -5.12 -6.62 -20.04
C PRO A 114 -4.72 -7.96 -20.64
N PHE A 115 -5.71 -8.77 -20.99
CA PHE A 115 -5.50 -10.00 -21.73
C PHE A 115 -6.47 -10.09 -22.91
N LYS A 116 -6.04 -10.83 -23.93
CA LYS A 116 -6.87 -11.17 -25.09
C LYS A 116 -7.02 -12.67 -25.23
N LEU A 117 -8.15 -13.09 -25.80
CA LEU A 117 -8.49 -14.48 -26.04
C LEU A 117 -8.51 -14.76 -27.55
N SER A 118 -7.89 -15.87 -27.93
CA SER A 118 -7.93 -16.46 -29.26
C SER A 118 -8.58 -17.83 -29.20
N THR A 119 -9.40 -18.15 -30.20
CA THR A 119 -10.04 -19.47 -30.39
C THR A 119 -9.54 -20.20 -31.63
N ASP A 120 -8.64 -19.58 -32.39
CA ASP A 120 -8.09 -20.07 -33.67
C ASP A 120 -6.59 -20.42 -33.57
N GLY A 121 -6.12 -20.74 -32.36
CA GLY A 121 -4.72 -21.12 -32.12
C GLY A 121 -3.73 -19.95 -32.10
N GLY A 122 -4.23 -18.72 -31.97
CA GLY A 122 -3.43 -17.49 -31.89
C GLY A 122 -3.29 -16.74 -33.21
N ALA A 123 -4.09 -17.05 -34.22
CA ALA A 123 -4.08 -16.30 -35.48
C ALA A 123 -4.77 -14.93 -35.31
N THR A 124 -5.82 -14.85 -34.49
CA THR A 124 -6.51 -13.62 -34.14
C THR A 124 -6.83 -13.56 -32.64
N PHE A 125 -7.00 -12.34 -32.10
CA PHE A 125 -7.28 -12.08 -30.69
C PHE A 125 -8.41 -11.04 -30.51
N PRO A 126 -9.62 -11.32 -31.03
CA PRO A 126 -10.69 -10.32 -31.14
C PRO A 126 -11.41 -10.03 -29.81
N SER A 127 -11.30 -10.93 -28.83
CA SER A 127 -11.94 -10.81 -27.51
C SER A 127 -10.92 -10.36 -26.47
N SER A 128 -11.33 -9.51 -25.53
CA SER A 128 -10.47 -8.92 -24.51
C SER A 128 -11.12 -8.89 -23.12
N GLY A 129 -10.29 -8.89 -22.09
CA GLY A 129 -10.68 -8.75 -20.69
C GLY A 129 -9.52 -8.24 -19.84
N ALA A 130 -9.72 -8.19 -18.52
CA ALA A 130 -8.70 -7.76 -17.56
C ALA A 130 -8.45 -8.84 -16.50
N TRP A 131 -7.19 -9.01 -16.12
CA TRP A 131 -6.74 -9.94 -15.08
C TRP A 131 -6.05 -9.16 -13.97
N LEU A 132 -6.41 -9.38 -12.71
CA LEU A 132 -5.74 -8.72 -11.58
C LEU A 132 -4.55 -9.57 -11.11
N SER A 133 -3.34 -9.10 -11.39
CA SER A 133 -2.09 -9.65 -10.85
C SER A 133 -1.88 -9.18 -9.42
N VAL A 134 -1.75 -10.12 -8.48
CA VAL A 134 -1.71 -9.84 -7.03
C VAL A 134 -0.38 -10.27 -6.45
N HIS A 135 0.12 -9.47 -5.51
CA HIS A 135 1.27 -9.83 -4.68
C HIS A 135 1.08 -11.22 -4.05
N HIS A 136 2.05 -12.11 -4.22
CA HIS A 136 1.92 -13.53 -3.84
C HIS A 136 1.66 -13.71 -2.32
N SER A 137 2.02 -12.76 -1.45
CA SER A 137 1.66 -12.83 -0.01
C SER A 137 0.23 -12.35 0.28
N LYS A 138 -0.35 -11.51 -0.59
CA LYS A 138 -1.69 -10.89 -0.42
C LYS A 138 -2.84 -11.79 -0.92
N VAL A 139 -2.56 -12.86 -1.67
CA VAL A 139 -3.59 -13.82 -2.10
C VAL A 139 -4.18 -14.62 -0.92
N SER A 140 -5.37 -15.19 -1.16
CA SER A 140 -6.08 -15.99 -0.16
C SER A 140 -5.24 -17.18 0.34
N ALA A 141 -5.47 -17.60 1.59
CA ALA A 141 -4.77 -18.76 2.15
C ALA A 141 -5.05 -20.07 1.37
N SER A 142 -6.18 -20.18 0.68
CA SER A 142 -6.51 -21.31 -0.19
C SER A 142 -5.71 -21.34 -1.51
N ASP A 143 -5.13 -20.21 -1.89
CA ASP A 143 -4.37 -20.03 -3.14
C ASP A 143 -2.85 -20.12 -2.96
N LYS A 144 -2.38 -20.36 -1.73
CA LYS A 144 -0.97 -20.52 -1.40
C LYS A 144 -0.71 -21.74 -0.54
N SER A 145 0.54 -22.18 -0.54
CA SER A 145 1.05 -23.19 0.37
C SER A 145 1.74 -22.55 1.57
N ILE A 146 1.80 -23.29 2.68
CA ILE A 146 2.29 -22.83 3.97
C ILE A 146 3.54 -23.62 4.33
N LEU A 147 4.60 -22.89 4.70
CA LEU A 147 5.83 -23.46 5.25
C LEU A 147 5.62 -23.71 6.76
N VAL A 148 5.51 -24.96 7.18
CA VAL A 148 5.28 -25.28 8.60
C VAL A 148 6.53 -24.96 9.40
N ASN A 149 6.38 -24.14 10.46
CA ASN A 149 7.46 -23.63 11.29
C ASN A 149 8.51 -22.85 10.46
N GLU A 150 8.10 -21.70 9.91
CA GLU A 150 8.94 -20.84 9.07
C GLU A 150 10.32 -20.56 9.68
N THR A 151 10.43 -20.33 10.98
CA THR A 151 11.71 -20.16 11.66
C THR A 151 12.67 -21.34 11.41
N LYS A 152 12.16 -22.59 11.40
CA LYS A 152 12.99 -23.75 11.05
C LYS A 152 13.48 -23.71 9.60
N TRP A 153 12.66 -23.24 8.66
CA TRP A 153 13.06 -23.04 7.27
C TRP A 153 14.14 -21.97 7.16
N GLN A 154 13.97 -20.85 7.87
CA GLN A 154 14.88 -19.71 7.90
C GLN A 154 16.27 -20.05 8.48
N TYR A 155 16.34 -20.94 9.47
CA TYR A 155 17.59 -21.28 10.16
C TYR A 155 18.13 -22.66 9.78
N TYR A 156 17.54 -23.36 8.81
CA TYR A 156 17.94 -24.73 8.51
C TYR A 156 19.43 -24.82 8.14
N GLY A 157 20.17 -25.74 8.77
CA GLY A 157 21.60 -25.89 8.53
C GLY A 157 22.50 -25.01 9.41
N THR A 158 21.93 -24.09 10.18
CA THR A 158 22.63 -23.40 11.28
C THR A 158 22.72 -24.30 12.52
N PRO A 159 23.62 -24.00 13.49
CA PRO A 159 23.75 -24.80 14.72
C PRO A 159 22.41 -24.99 15.45
N GLY A 160 22.07 -26.24 15.74
CA GLY A 160 20.83 -26.59 16.46
C GLY A 160 19.58 -26.69 15.59
N THR A 161 19.65 -26.41 14.28
CA THR A 161 18.47 -26.41 13.41
C THR A 161 18.61 -27.42 12.27
N GLY A 162 17.85 -28.51 12.32
CA GLY A 162 17.81 -29.55 11.28
C GLY A 162 16.59 -30.47 11.35
N GLY A 163 16.61 -31.57 10.61
CA GLY A 163 15.52 -32.56 10.57
C GLY A 163 14.50 -32.29 9.46
N ASN A 164 13.26 -32.77 9.61
CA ASN A 164 12.31 -32.66 8.50
C ASN A 164 11.74 -31.25 8.33
N LEU A 165 11.51 -30.85 7.08
CA LEU A 165 10.72 -29.69 6.70
C LEU A 165 9.38 -30.14 6.11
N THR A 166 8.33 -29.37 6.36
CA THR A 166 6.95 -29.73 6.00
C THR A 166 6.24 -28.58 5.30
N LEU A 167 5.70 -28.85 4.13
CA LEU A 167 4.87 -27.96 3.31
C LEU A 167 3.41 -28.41 3.40
N MET A 168 2.47 -27.48 3.53
CA MET A 168 1.03 -27.76 3.56
C MET A 168 0.27 -26.92 2.54
N TRP A 169 -0.81 -27.46 1.98
CA TRP A 169 -1.70 -26.75 1.05
C TRP A 169 -3.11 -27.37 1.07
N MET A 170 -4.08 -26.65 0.51
CA MET A 170 -5.42 -27.18 0.30
C MET A 170 -5.42 -28.10 -0.93
N ASN A 171 -5.52 -29.41 -0.72
CA ASN A 171 -5.45 -30.40 -1.81
C ASN A 171 -6.55 -30.23 -2.86
N GLN A 172 -7.73 -29.73 -2.48
CA GLN A 172 -8.87 -29.48 -3.36
C GLN A 172 -8.60 -28.38 -4.40
N THR A 173 -7.63 -27.49 -4.14
CA THR A 173 -7.26 -26.41 -5.06
C THR A 173 -6.59 -26.95 -6.33
N LEU A 174 -5.96 -28.13 -6.28
CA LEU A 174 -5.39 -28.81 -7.44
C LEU A 174 -6.19 -30.09 -7.74
N PRO A 175 -6.93 -30.17 -8.86
CA PRO A 175 -7.73 -31.35 -9.22
C PRO A 175 -6.86 -32.47 -9.81
N ALA A 176 -5.88 -32.94 -9.05
CA ALA A 176 -4.96 -34.01 -9.43
C ALA A 176 -4.82 -35.05 -8.32
N ARG A 177 -4.64 -36.32 -8.71
CA ARG A 177 -4.36 -37.42 -7.78
C ARG A 177 -2.97 -37.30 -7.17
N ASP A 178 -2.00 -36.97 -8.02
CA ASP A 178 -0.59 -36.89 -7.69
C ASP A 178 -0.03 -35.53 -8.17
N VAL A 179 0.97 -35.02 -7.46
CA VAL A 179 1.57 -33.71 -7.67
C VAL A 179 3.10 -33.79 -7.73
N ASN A 180 3.70 -32.82 -8.40
CA ASN A 180 5.12 -32.52 -8.34
C ASN A 180 5.34 -31.36 -7.36
N ILE A 181 6.41 -31.45 -6.57
CA ILE A 181 6.87 -30.40 -5.67
C ILE A 181 8.20 -29.92 -6.20
N GLU A 182 8.24 -28.71 -6.72
CA GLU A 182 9.37 -28.14 -7.44
C GLU A 182 9.98 -26.97 -6.69
N VAL A 183 11.29 -26.83 -6.80
CA VAL A 183 12.05 -25.68 -6.27
C VAL A 183 12.32 -24.71 -7.41
N TRP A 184 11.89 -23.47 -7.21
CA TRP A 184 12.12 -22.37 -8.14
C TRP A 184 12.97 -21.31 -7.45
N GLY A 185 14.07 -20.91 -8.09
CA GLY A 185 14.95 -19.85 -7.61
C GLY A 185 14.65 -18.53 -8.29
N TYR A 186 14.84 -17.43 -7.56
CA TYR A 186 14.78 -16.07 -8.11
C TYR A 186 16.16 -15.43 -8.09
N GLN A 187 16.51 -14.74 -9.18
CA GLN A 187 17.72 -13.94 -9.24
C GLN A 187 17.53 -12.71 -10.13
N GLU A 188 18.39 -11.72 -9.91
CA GLU A 188 18.53 -10.57 -10.80
C GLU A 188 19.99 -10.49 -11.30
N THR A 189 20.16 -10.30 -12.60
CA THR A 189 21.47 -10.33 -13.27
C THR A 189 21.63 -9.18 -14.26
N GLY A 190 22.88 -8.89 -14.65
CA GLY A 190 23.23 -7.77 -15.53
C GLY A 190 24.00 -6.68 -14.78
N LYS A 191 23.95 -5.45 -15.28
CA LYS A 191 24.44 -4.26 -14.57
C LYS A 191 23.26 -3.54 -13.90
N PRO A 192 23.27 -3.36 -12.57
CA PRO A 192 22.21 -2.62 -11.88
C PRO A 192 22.02 -1.24 -12.50
N TYR A 193 20.77 -0.81 -12.57
CA TYR A 193 20.33 0.49 -13.12
C TYR A 193 20.63 0.68 -14.60
N SER A 194 20.65 -0.41 -15.37
CA SER A 194 20.84 -0.36 -16.83
C SER A 194 19.85 -1.23 -17.59
N ASP A 195 19.76 -1.03 -18.91
CA ASP A 195 18.81 -1.73 -19.78
C ASP A 195 19.10 -3.24 -19.92
N ASN A 196 20.27 -3.71 -19.48
CA ASN A 196 20.61 -5.14 -19.50
C ASN A 196 20.31 -5.86 -18.18
N TRP A 197 19.67 -5.17 -17.22
CA TRP A 197 19.26 -5.75 -15.94
C TRP A 197 18.01 -6.60 -16.11
N THR A 198 18.10 -7.89 -15.78
CA THR A 198 17.01 -8.85 -15.95
C THR A 198 16.68 -9.57 -14.65
N ALA A 199 15.40 -9.88 -14.48
CA ALA A 199 14.89 -10.76 -13.43
C ALA A 199 14.54 -12.13 -14.02
N GLU A 200 14.81 -13.20 -13.28
CA GLU A 200 14.55 -14.57 -13.71
C GLU A 200 14.02 -15.41 -12.56
N TRP A 201 12.85 -16.02 -12.76
CA TRP A 201 12.43 -17.21 -12.03
C TRP A 201 12.86 -18.45 -12.80
N LYS A 202 13.59 -19.34 -12.13
CA LYS A 202 14.17 -20.54 -12.75
C LYS A 202 13.82 -21.80 -11.98
N TYR A 203 13.29 -22.79 -12.69
CA TYR A 203 13.18 -24.15 -12.15
C TYR A 203 14.58 -24.71 -11.85
N LEU A 204 14.77 -25.19 -10.63
CA LEU A 204 16.03 -25.80 -10.19
C LEU A 204 15.93 -27.32 -10.23
N TYR A 205 15.04 -27.91 -9.42
CA TYR A 205 14.83 -29.35 -9.33
C TYR A 205 13.52 -29.68 -8.60
N SER A 206 13.07 -30.93 -8.71
CA SER A 206 11.89 -31.45 -7.98
C SER A 206 12.29 -32.13 -6.66
N LEU A 207 11.66 -31.72 -5.56
CA LEU A 207 11.76 -32.37 -4.24
C LEU A 207 10.96 -33.67 -4.18
N GLY A 208 9.82 -33.70 -4.86
CA GLY A 208 8.94 -34.86 -4.96
C GLY A 208 8.30 -34.91 -6.34
N LYS A 209 8.23 -36.10 -6.92
CA LYS A 209 7.56 -36.37 -8.19
C LYS A 209 6.47 -37.39 -7.98
N GLU A 210 5.32 -37.20 -8.63
CA GLU A 210 4.16 -38.08 -8.51
C GLU A 210 3.83 -38.37 -7.03
N ALA A 211 3.98 -37.37 -6.17
CA ALA A 211 3.65 -37.47 -4.76
C ALA A 211 2.12 -37.43 -4.59
N PRO A 212 1.53 -38.22 -3.68
CA PRO A 212 0.09 -38.17 -3.45
C PRO A 212 -0.37 -36.76 -3.07
N ASN A 213 -1.46 -36.27 -3.67
CA ASN A 213 -2.06 -34.97 -3.33
C ASN A 213 -2.82 -35.02 -2.00
N SER A 214 -2.08 -35.18 -0.90
CA SER A 214 -2.60 -35.29 0.47
C SER A 214 -2.76 -33.95 1.18
N GLY A 215 -2.31 -32.84 0.56
CA GLY A 215 -2.27 -31.51 1.18
C GLY A 215 -1.08 -31.30 2.12
N ILE A 216 -0.16 -32.27 2.20
CA ILE A 216 1.04 -32.20 3.02
C ILE A 216 2.21 -32.92 2.36
N PHE A 217 3.39 -32.31 2.39
CA PHE A 217 4.62 -32.91 1.90
C PHE A 217 5.73 -32.69 2.93
N THR A 218 6.43 -33.76 3.31
CA THR A 218 7.52 -33.70 4.28
C THR A 218 8.76 -34.35 3.69
N PHE A 219 9.90 -33.68 3.83
CA PHE A 219 11.18 -34.18 3.33
C PHE A 219 12.31 -33.83 4.29
N LEU A 220 13.43 -34.53 4.14
CA LEU A 220 14.67 -34.23 4.84
C LEU A 220 15.60 -33.46 3.87
N PRO A 221 15.90 -32.18 4.13
CA PRO A 221 16.72 -31.38 3.23
C PRO A 221 18.15 -31.91 3.02
N VAL A 222 18.51 -32.08 1.76
CA VAL A 222 19.88 -32.33 1.30
C VAL A 222 20.39 -31.10 0.55
N PRO A 223 21.71 -30.76 0.63
CA PRO A 223 22.28 -29.71 -0.19
C PRO A 223 21.99 -29.95 -1.67
N ALA A 224 21.66 -28.89 -2.39
CA ALA A 224 21.44 -28.97 -3.83
C ALA A 224 22.72 -29.34 -4.58
N THR A 225 22.58 -29.87 -5.78
CA THR A 225 23.71 -30.17 -6.66
C THR A 225 24.46 -28.89 -7.04
N ALA A 226 25.75 -29.04 -7.38
CA ALA A 226 26.61 -27.92 -7.75
C ALA A 226 25.97 -27.09 -8.88
N GLY A 227 25.85 -25.78 -8.66
CA GLY A 227 25.17 -24.84 -9.56
C GLY A 227 23.83 -24.35 -9.02
N PHE A 228 23.01 -25.24 -8.44
CA PHE A 228 21.72 -24.85 -7.83
C PHE A 228 21.85 -24.43 -6.37
N ASN A 229 22.87 -24.90 -5.67
CA ASN A 229 23.21 -24.53 -4.30
C ASN A 229 23.66 -23.07 -4.10
N THR A 230 23.64 -22.26 -5.15
CA THR A 230 24.01 -20.83 -5.13
C THR A 230 22.80 -19.89 -5.15
N TRP A 231 21.57 -20.43 -5.21
CA TRP A 231 20.33 -19.68 -5.28
C TRP A 231 19.78 -19.41 -3.89
N ASP A 232 20.07 -18.25 -3.32
CA ASP A 232 19.78 -18.03 -1.91
C ASP A 232 18.29 -17.72 -1.60
N VAL A 233 17.50 -17.38 -2.63
CA VAL A 233 16.08 -17.00 -2.55
C VAL A 233 15.24 -17.77 -3.57
N GLY A 234 14.05 -18.21 -3.16
CA GLY A 234 13.13 -18.88 -4.07
C GLY A 234 11.80 -19.26 -3.42
N ALA A 235 10.99 -20.02 -4.15
CA ALA A 235 9.68 -20.49 -3.75
C ALA A 235 9.49 -21.96 -4.15
N LEU A 236 8.54 -22.63 -3.50
CA LEU A 236 8.12 -23.97 -3.87
C LEU A 236 6.86 -23.91 -4.73
N ARG A 237 6.87 -24.61 -5.86
CA ARG A 237 5.71 -24.77 -6.74
C ARG A 237 5.14 -26.17 -6.59
N ILE A 238 3.82 -26.26 -6.43
CA ILE A 238 3.07 -27.50 -6.43
C ILE A 238 2.22 -27.54 -7.69
N SER A 239 2.41 -28.54 -8.54
CA SER A 239 1.66 -28.69 -9.79
C SER A 239 1.20 -30.14 -9.97
N PRO A 240 0.13 -30.40 -10.75
CA PRO A 240 -0.25 -31.75 -11.15
C PRO A 240 0.91 -32.53 -11.78
N SER A 241 1.01 -33.83 -11.49
CA SER A 241 2.15 -34.67 -11.95
C SER A 241 2.16 -34.99 -13.44
N ASN A 242 1.07 -34.71 -14.16
CA ASN A 242 0.98 -34.88 -15.62
C ASN A 242 1.77 -33.81 -16.39
N TYR A 243 2.20 -32.73 -15.73
CA TYR A 243 3.08 -31.73 -16.31
C TYR A 243 4.55 -32.14 -16.18
N SER A 244 5.35 -31.73 -17.16
CA SER A 244 6.80 -31.91 -17.11
C SER A 244 7.45 -30.99 -16.07
N ASP A 245 8.57 -31.44 -15.50
CA ASP A 245 9.37 -30.65 -14.56
C ASP A 245 9.66 -29.25 -15.13
N GLY A 246 9.37 -28.22 -14.34
CA GLY A 246 9.72 -26.84 -14.71
C GLY A 246 8.89 -26.26 -15.85
N GLN A 247 7.85 -26.96 -16.32
CA GLN A 247 6.96 -26.47 -17.38
C GLN A 247 6.33 -25.14 -16.99
N SER A 248 6.44 -24.11 -17.83
CA SER A 248 5.87 -22.78 -17.57
C SER A 248 4.35 -22.77 -17.74
N ASN A 249 3.68 -21.82 -17.07
CA ASN A 249 2.26 -21.49 -17.27
C ASN A 249 1.31 -22.70 -17.08
N VAL A 250 1.56 -23.53 -16.07
CA VAL A 250 0.72 -24.67 -15.69
C VAL A 250 -0.08 -24.37 -14.43
N VAL A 251 -1.17 -25.09 -14.21
CA VAL A 251 -1.95 -24.95 -12.97
C VAL A 251 -1.05 -25.26 -11.77
N SER A 252 -0.94 -24.32 -10.83
CA SER A 252 -0.04 -24.47 -9.69
C SER A 252 -0.43 -23.65 -8.47
N ILE A 253 0.03 -24.12 -7.31
CA ILE A 253 0.06 -23.36 -6.05
C ILE A 253 1.51 -23.06 -5.71
N TRP A 254 1.75 -21.90 -5.10
CA TRP A 254 3.08 -21.47 -4.70
C TRP A 254 3.19 -21.30 -3.19
N SER A 255 4.38 -21.49 -2.62
CA SER A 255 4.71 -20.93 -1.31
C SER A 255 4.98 -19.43 -1.44
N SER A 256 4.99 -18.70 -0.33
CA SER A 256 5.73 -17.43 -0.29
C SER A 256 7.20 -17.68 -0.63
N GLU A 257 7.86 -16.69 -1.23
CA GLU A 257 9.32 -16.73 -1.32
C GLU A 257 9.95 -16.73 0.08
N HIS A 258 11.11 -17.37 0.16
CA HIS A 258 11.85 -17.52 1.39
C HIS A 258 13.33 -17.75 1.08
N ALA A 259 14.16 -17.55 2.11
CA ALA A 259 15.56 -17.96 2.06
C ALA A 259 15.66 -19.48 1.90
N LEU A 260 16.39 -19.94 0.89
CA LEU A 260 16.58 -21.37 0.62
C LEU A 260 17.69 -21.99 1.49
N ALA A 261 17.85 -21.56 2.75
CA ALA A 261 18.92 -22.00 3.65
C ALA A 261 19.15 -23.53 3.68
N TRP A 262 18.05 -24.27 3.60
CA TRP A 262 18.00 -25.73 3.65
C TRP A 262 18.64 -26.44 2.45
N HIS A 263 18.76 -25.78 1.29
CA HIS A 263 19.38 -26.36 0.10
C HIS A 263 20.81 -25.88 -0.16
N LEU A 264 21.31 -24.96 0.67
CA LEU A 264 22.64 -24.38 0.50
C LEU A 264 23.74 -25.44 0.68
N GLU A 265 24.92 -25.11 0.21
CA GLU A 265 26.10 -25.96 0.21
C GLU A 265 26.59 -26.40 1.60
N GLU A 266 27.39 -27.48 1.62
CA GLU A 266 27.97 -28.04 2.85
C GLU A 266 28.88 -27.06 3.62
N SER A 267 29.45 -26.06 2.96
CA SER A 267 30.24 -25.00 3.61
C SER A 267 29.37 -24.18 4.57
N PHE A 268 28.14 -23.84 4.18
CA PHE A 268 27.14 -23.17 5.03
C PHE A 268 26.77 -24.05 6.22
N ARG A 269 26.49 -25.34 6.01
CA ARG A 269 26.15 -26.27 7.09
C ARG A 269 27.30 -26.49 8.09
N ARG A 270 28.54 -26.45 7.61
CA ARG A 270 29.75 -26.63 8.44
C ARG A 270 30.02 -25.43 9.33
N ASN A 271 29.86 -24.22 8.81
CA ASN A 271 30.06 -22.98 9.55
C ASN A 271 29.23 -21.84 8.96
N SER A 272 27.95 -21.81 9.31
CA SER A 272 26.97 -20.86 8.77
C SER A 272 27.36 -19.42 9.08
N SER A 273 27.95 -19.16 10.24
CA SER A 273 28.37 -17.82 10.66
C SER A 273 29.51 -17.26 9.81
N ALA A 274 30.56 -18.06 9.54
CA ALA A 274 31.65 -17.63 8.67
C ALA A 274 31.18 -17.45 7.22
N TRP A 275 30.31 -18.35 6.73
CA TRP A 275 29.72 -18.28 5.39
C TRP A 275 28.87 -17.01 5.23
N ALA A 276 27.97 -16.76 6.18
CA ALA A 276 27.08 -15.60 6.19
C ALA A 276 27.85 -14.29 6.32
N ARG A 277 28.90 -14.25 7.15
CA ARG A 277 29.80 -13.10 7.23
C ARG A 277 30.45 -12.78 5.88
N ALA A 278 30.90 -13.79 5.13
CA ALA A 278 31.51 -13.56 3.82
C ALA A 278 30.50 -12.96 2.83
N LYS A 279 29.26 -13.47 2.82
CA LYS A 279 28.15 -12.93 2.01
C LYS A 279 27.75 -11.51 2.42
N CYS A 280 27.68 -11.22 3.72
CA CYS A 280 27.40 -9.89 4.24
C CYS A 280 28.45 -8.85 3.78
N LEU A 281 29.74 -9.20 3.86
CA LEU A 281 30.84 -8.33 3.40
C LEU A 281 30.86 -8.15 1.87
N GLU A 282 30.37 -9.13 1.12
CA GLU A 282 30.23 -9.00 -0.33
C GLU A 282 29.05 -8.09 -0.70
N TRP A 283 27.91 -8.27 -0.04
CA TRP A 283 26.74 -7.40 -0.19
C TRP A 283 27.07 -5.94 0.14
N ASP A 284 27.75 -5.69 1.26
CA ASP A 284 28.16 -4.33 1.68
C ASP A 284 29.01 -3.63 0.61
N ARG A 285 29.97 -4.35 0.01
CA ARG A 285 30.78 -3.85 -1.11
C ARG A 285 29.97 -3.57 -2.38
N ARG A 286 28.90 -4.33 -2.64
CA ARG A 286 28.01 -4.09 -3.79
C ARG A 286 27.19 -2.83 -3.56
N GLU A 287 26.64 -2.65 -2.35
CA GLU A 287 25.86 -1.48 -1.96
C GLU A 287 26.62 -0.16 -2.15
N GLU A 288 27.94 -0.12 -1.95
CA GLU A 288 28.78 1.07 -2.22
C GLU A 288 28.72 1.57 -3.66
N ASN A 289 28.40 0.68 -4.60
CA ASN A 289 28.37 0.99 -6.03
C ASN A 289 26.94 1.19 -6.57
N LEU A 290 25.92 1.08 -5.72
CA LEU A 290 24.53 1.31 -6.10
C LEU A 290 24.15 2.78 -5.85
N PRO A 291 23.18 3.33 -6.60
CA PRO A 291 22.61 4.64 -6.33
C PRO A 291 22.03 4.72 -4.91
N ASP A 292 22.15 5.92 -4.35
CA ASP A 292 21.45 6.31 -3.13
C ASP A 292 19.97 6.52 -3.43
N PHE A 293 19.11 5.88 -2.64
CA PHE A 293 17.66 5.95 -2.75
C PHE A 293 17.02 6.63 -1.53
N LEU A 294 17.79 6.91 -0.48
CA LEU A 294 17.27 7.38 0.80
C LEU A 294 16.61 8.76 0.68
N GLY A 295 17.12 9.62 -0.21
CA GLY A 295 16.60 10.97 -0.42
C GLY A 295 15.22 11.05 -1.05
N GLU A 296 14.67 9.95 -1.57
CA GLU A 296 13.31 9.91 -2.17
C GLU A 296 12.25 9.34 -1.23
N LEU A 297 12.66 8.78 -0.09
CA LEU A 297 11.74 8.11 0.82
C LEU A 297 10.98 9.13 1.67
N VAL A 298 9.71 8.80 1.95
CA VAL A 298 8.93 9.54 2.93
C VAL A 298 9.47 9.25 4.34
N ASP A 299 9.63 10.29 5.14
CA ASP A 299 10.00 10.14 6.55
C ASP A 299 8.91 9.37 7.32
N CYS A 300 9.34 8.53 8.25
CA CYS A 300 8.43 7.84 9.14
C CYS A 300 7.70 8.82 10.07
N PRO A 301 6.43 8.55 10.41
CA PRO A 301 5.73 9.24 11.49
C PRO A 301 6.53 9.17 12.80
N CYS A 302 6.51 10.24 13.59
CA CYS A 302 7.31 10.29 14.83
C CYS A 302 6.75 9.38 15.94
N THR A 303 5.46 9.05 15.87
CA THR A 303 4.78 8.25 16.90
C THR A 303 3.89 7.18 16.29
N LEU A 304 3.64 6.11 17.04
CA LEU A 304 2.69 5.06 16.66
C LEU A 304 1.26 5.61 16.43
N ALA A 305 0.85 6.63 17.19
CA ALA A 305 -0.45 7.27 17.00
C ALA A 305 -0.56 7.95 15.63
N GLN A 306 0.45 8.74 15.24
CA GLN A 306 0.53 9.35 13.91
C GLN A 306 0.57 8.27 12.82
N ALA A 307 1.36 7.21 13.01
CA ALA A 307 1.49 6.12 12.05
C ALA A 307 0.17 5.39 11.75
N ARG A 308 -0.68 5.24 12.77
CA ARG A 308 -2.01 4.62 12.64
C ARG A 308 -3.08 5.57 12.11
N ALA A 309 -2.87 6.88 12.22
CA ALA A 309 -3.80 7.89 11.76
C ALA A 309 -3.54 8.34 10.31
N ASP A 310 -2.29 8.27 9.84
CA ASP A 310 -1.86 8.70 8.51
C ASP A 310 -2.09 7.62 7.44
N THR A 311 -3.34 7.14 7.36
CA THR A 311 -3.77 6.03 6.50
C THR A 311 -3.72 6.36 5.00
N GLY A 312 -3.52 7.63 4.63
CA GLY A 312 -3.32 8.05 3.24
C GLY A 312 -1.92 7.73 2.68
N ARG A 313 -0.92 7.58 3.54
CA ARG A 313 0.49 7.38 3.14
C ARG A 313 1.10 6.10 3.71
N PHE A 314 0.61 5.63 4.84
CA PHE A 314 1.11 4.45 5.53
C PHE A 314 0.01 3.41 5.75
N HIS A 315 0.40 2.14 5.71
CA HIS A 315 -0.48 1.03 6.07
C HIS A 315 0.25 0.03 6.98
N THR A 316 -0.48 -0.62 7.88
CA THR A 316 0.03 -1.70 8.73
C THR A 316 0.79 -2.77 7.95
N ASP A 317 1.97 -3.14 8.46
CA ASP A 317 2.80 -4.24 7.97
C ASP A 317 2.23 -5.60 8.42
N TYR A 318 2.09 -6.55 7.47
CA TYR A 318 1.50 -7.86 7.77
C TYR A 318 2.36 -8.73 8.70
N GLY A 319 3.68 -8.50 8.75
CA GLY A 319 4.64 -9.21 9.58
C GLY A 319 4.79 -8.64 10.99
N CYS A 320 4.25 -7.45 11.27
CA CYS A 320 4.32 -6.80 12.59
C CYS A 320 3.07 -5.94 12.85
N ASP A 321 1.97 -6.61 13.19
CA ASP A 321 0.67 -6.03 13.47
C ASP A 321 0.25 -6.33 14.92
N ILE A 322 0.02 -5.28 15.71
CA ILE A 322 -0.32 -5.39 17.13
C ILE A 322 -1.73 -5.98 17.29
N GLU A 323 -2.62 -5.72 16.35
CA GLU A 323 -4.02 -6.17 16.42
C GLU A 323 -4.17 -7.65 16.05
N LYS A 324 -3.14 -8.23 15.42
CA LYS A 324 -3.04 -9.66 15.12
C LYS A 324 -2.13 -10.41 16.09
N GLY A 325 -1.51 -9.72 17.04
CA GLY A 325 -0.53 -10.31 17.96
C GLY A 325 0.70 -10.85 17.24
N SER A 326 1.11 -10.25 16.12
CA SER A 326 2.25 -10.71 15.33
C SER A 326 3.56 -10.58 16.10
N VAL A 327 4.47 -11.54 15.89
CA VAL A 327 5.86 -11.46 16.37
C VAL A 327 6.68 -10.74 15.31
N CYS A 328 7.15 -9.53 15.62
CA CYS A 328 7.94 -8.68 14.74
C CYS A 328 9.36 -9.26 14.54
N THR A 329 9.45 -10.36 13.79
CA THR A 329 10.63 -11.25 13.70
C THR A 329 11.92 -10.51 13.32
N TYR A 330 11.85 -9.58 12.38
CA TYR A 330 13.00 -8.78 11.92
C TYR A 330 13.20 -7.48 12.71
N HIS A 331 12.26 -7.15 13.61
CA HIS A 331 12.27 -5.90 14.38
C HIS A 331 12.13 -6.16 15.88
N PRO A 332 13.13 -6.80 16.53
CA PRO A 332 13.10 -7.03 17.96
C PRO A 332 12.92 -5.73 18.75
N GLY A 333 11.95 -5.74 19.66
CA GLY A 333 11.58 -4.57 20.48
C GLY A 333 10.44 -3.73 19.89
N ALA A 334 10.09 -3.92 18.61
CA ALA A 334 8.89 -3.34 18.03
C ALA A 334 7.64 -4.16 18.41
N VAL A 335 6.50 -3.47 18.52
CA VAL A 335 5.17 -4.07 18.69
C VAL A 335 4.27 -3.84 17.48
N HIS A 336 4.62 -2.87 16.63
CA HIS A 336 3.87 -2.54 15.42
C HIS A 336 4.79 -1.92 14.37
N CYS A 337 4.59 -2.26 13.11
CA CYS A 337 5.19 -1.56 12.00
C CYS A 337 4.13 -1.13 10.99
N VAL A 338 4.40 -0.02 10.32
CA VAL A 338 3.70 0.42 9.11
C VAL A 338 4.70 0.54 7.97
N ARG A 339 4.21 0.42 6.74
CA ARG A 339 4.98 0.69 5.53
C ARG A 339 4.39 1.86 4.78
N ALA A 340 5.24 2.65 4.15
CA ALA A 340 4.79 3.56 3.10
C ALA A 340 4.13 2.74 2.00
N ILE A 341 3.00 3.21 1.48
CA ILE A 341 2.22 2.47 0.47
C ILE A 341 2.82 2.67 -0.94
N GLN A 342 3.39 3.85 -1.17
CA GLN A 342 4.00 4.21 -2.44
C GLN A 342 5.50 3.94 -2.39
N ALA A 343 6.01 3.34 -3.46
CA ALA A 343 7.44 3.26 -3.65
C ALA A 343 8.02 4.61 -4.08
N SER A 344 9.33 4.75 -3.89
CA SER A 344 10.06 5.92 -4.39
C SER A 344 9.98 5.98 -5.93
N PRO A 345 9.83 7.17 -6.52
CA PRO A 345 9.50 7.31 -7.93
C PRO A 345 10.61 6.86 -8.87
N GLN A 346 11.89 7.02 -8.50
CA GLN A 346 13.01 6.64 -9.36
C GLN A 346 13.52 5.23 -9.06
N TYR A 347 13.54 4.85 -7.79
CA TYR A 347 14.21 3.64 -7.31
C TYR A 347 13.27 2.58 -6.76
N ALA A 348 11.95 2.75 -6.90
CA ALA A 348 10.95 1.83 -6.36
C ALA A 348 11.28 1.30 -4.95
N ALA A 349 11.85 2.18 -4.12
CA ALA A 349 12.29 1.86 -2.78
C ALA A 349 11.13 2.02 -1.78
N GLY A 350 11.18 1.27 -0.68
CA GLY A 350 10.18 1.29 0.38
C GLY A 350 10.68 1.93 1.67
N GLN A 351 9.74 2.28 2.54
CA GLN A 351 10.04 2.69 3.91
C GLN A 351 9.18 1.86 4.87
N GLN A 352 9.82 1.21 5.83
CA GLN A 352 9.18 0.54 6.95
C GLN A 352 9.47 1.31 8.24
N CYS A 353 8.42 1.52 9.03
CA CYS A 353 8.44 2.33 10.24
C CYS A 353 7.92 1.49 11.41
N CYS A 354 8.78 1.20 12.37
CA CYS A 354 8.51 0.30 13.48
C CYS A 354 8.53 1.05 14.81
N TYR A 355 7.60 0.72 15.70
CA TYR A 355 7.38 1.40 16.96
C TYR A 355 7.38 0.41 18.12
N ASP A 356 7.93 0.84 19.25
CA ASP A 356 7.91 0.09 20.50
C ASP A 356 6.56 0.22 21.23
N SER A 357 6.44 -0.47 22.37
CA SER A 357 5.24 -0.45 23.20
C SER A 357 4.93 0.91 23.85
N THR A 358 5.88 1.85 23.85
CA THR A 358 5.66 3.23 24.31
C THR A 358 5.15 4.14 23.19
N GLY A 359 5.15 3.64 21.95
CA GLY A 359 4.74 4.38 20.76
C GLY A 359 5.86 5.21 20.13
N LEU A 360 7.11 5.04 20.58
CA LEU A 360 8.28 5.68 19.99
C LEU A 360 8.82 4.86 18.83
N GLN A 361 9.37 5.55 17.83
CA GLN A 361 10.02 4.90 16.70
C GLN A 361 11.30 4.19 17.16
N VAL A 362 11.45 2.93 16.74
CA VAL A 362 12.69 2.17 16.95
C VAL A 362 13.67 2.56 15.85
N LEU A 363 14.87 3.05 16.20
CA LEU A 363 15.88 3.49 15.23
C LEU A 363 17.03 2.50 15.07
N THR A 364 17.52 2.33 13.85
CA THR A 364 18.64 1.41 13.53
C THR A 364 19.95 1.80 14.20
N GLY A 365 20.10 3.08 14.56
CA GLY A 365 21.24 3.56 15.35
C GLY A 365 21.22 3.12 16.82
N ASP A 366 20.10 2.62 17.34
CA ASP A 366 19.94 2.22 18.75
C ASP A 366 19.64 0.74 18.93
N SER A 367 18.97 0.12 17.95
CA SER A 367 18.52 -1.27 18.03
C SER A 367 18.64 -1.98 16.70
N ALA A 368 18.91 -3.29 16.75
CA ALA A 368 18.83 -4.16 15.58
C ALA A 368 17.41 -4.27 15.02
N GLY A 369 16.38 -3.92 15.80
CA GLY A 369 15.00 -3.88 15.35
C GLY A 369 14.51 -2.52 14.85
N GLY A 370 15.43 -1.65 14.45
CA GLY A 370 15.09 -0.33 13.93
C GLY A 370 14.18 -0.35 12.70
N SER A 371 13.55 0.80 12.46
CA SER A 371 12.78 1.11 11.26
C SER A 371 13.72 1.15 10.05
N THR A 372 13.47 0.36 9.02
CA THR A 372 14.40 0.27 7.88
C THR A 372 13.80 0.87 6.61
N PRO A 373 14.57 1.66 5.86
CA PRO A 373 14.29 1.85 4.44
C PRO A 373 14.58 0.54 3.71
N ASP A 374 13.89 0.28 2.60
CA ASP A 374 14.08 -0.92 1.77
C ASP A 374 14.46 -0.49 0.36
N ARG A 375 15.49 -1.10 -0.24
CA ARG A 375 15.87 -0.80 -1.63
C ARG A 375 14.80 -1.26 -2.61
N GLY A 376 14.12 -2.37 -2.32
CA GLY A 376 12.93 -2.81 -3.05
C GLY A 376 11.67 -2.63 -2.21
N HIS A 377 10.62 -2.06 -2.78
CA HIS A 377 9.33 -1.94 -2.11
C HIS A 377 8.63 -3.30 -1.98
N ASP A 378 8.46 -3.81 -0.77
CA ASP A 378 7.89 -5.13 -0.47
C ASP A 378 6.52 -5.38 -1.13
N TRP A 379 5.64 -4.38 -1.19
CA TRP A 379 4.30 -4.58 -1.73
C TRP A 379 4.18 -4.39 -3.24
N ASP A 380 5.30 -4.45 -3.95
CA ASP A 380 5.39 -4.39 -5.41
C ASP A 380 4.74 -3.13 -6.00
N SER A 381 5.26 -1.95 -5.65
CA SER A 381 4.77 -0.65 -6.13
C SER A 381 5.70 -0.09 -7.23
N PRO A 382 5.16 0.48 -8.33
CA PRO A 382 5.94 0.86 -9.53
C PRO A 382 7.00 1.93 -9.23
N PRO A 383 8.05 2.07 -10.07
CA PRO A 383 8.21 1.54 -11.43
C PRO A 383 8.66 0.07 -11.58
N TYR A 384 8.07 -0.67 -12.53
CA TYR A 384 8.37 -2.08 -12.87
C TYR A 384 9.36 -2.27 -14.04
N GLN A 385 10.37 -1.39 -14.19
CA GLN A 385 11.18 -1.34 -15.43
C GLN A 385 12.70 -1.24 -15.23
N LYS A 386 13.21 -0.35 -14.39
CA LYS A 386 14.66 -0.11 -14.20
C LYS A 386 14.93 0.01 -12.69
N PRO A 387 15.96 -0.67 -12.16
CA PRO A 387 15.84 -1.40 -10.91
C PRO A 387 15.30 -0.63 -9.72
N PRO A 388 14.59 -1.32 -8.81
CA PRO A 388 14.29 -2.76 -8.77
C PRO A 388 13.42 -3.23 -9.93
N ARG A 389 13.65 -4.46 -10.42
CA ARG A 389 12.95 -4.98 -11.61
C ARG A 389 11.55 -5.45 -11.26
N VAL A 390 11.42 -6.18 -10.15
CA VAL A 390 10.15 -6.48 -9.47
C VAL A 390 10.34 -6.10 -8.01
N PRO A 391 9.88 -4.91 -7.59
CA PRO A 391 10.14 -4.34 -6.28
C PRO A 391 10.00 -5.33 -5.12
N CYS A 392 8.98 -6.20 -5.11
CA CYS A 392 8.82 -7.18 -4.03
C CYS A 392 9.89 -8.28 -4.01
N PHE A 393 10.32 -8.80 -5.16
CA PHE A 393 11.38 -9.80 -5.19
C PHE A 393 12.76 -9.18 -5.04
N SER A 394 12.95 -7.95 -5.54
CA SER A 394 14.13 -7.16 -5.27
C SER A 394 14.30 -6.88 -3.78
N HIS A 395 13.21 -6.62 -3.05
CA HIS A 395 13.22 -6.52 -1.57
C HIS A 395 13.89 -7.75 -0.94
N TRP A 396 13.55 -8.96 -1.41
CA TRP A 396 14.18 -10.18 -0.93
C TRP A 396 15.68 -10.28 -1.22
N ILE A 397 16.10 -9.85 -2.41
CA ILE A 397 17.51 -9.91 -2.83
C ILE A 397 18.38 -8.87 -2.13
N TYR A 398 17.87 -7.66 -1.94
CA TYR A 398 18.66 -6.52 -1.45
C TYR A 398 18.51 -6.24 0.04
N ASP A 399 17.38 -6.60 0.63
CA ASP A 399 17.02 -6.19 1.99
C ASP A 399 16.79 -7.39 2.92
N VAL A 400 16.04 -8.42 2.49
CA VAL A 400 15.72 -9.56 3.37
C VAL A 400 16.90 -10.53 3.47
N ILE A 401 17.39 -11.12 2.36
CA ILE A 401 18.46 -12.12 2.44
C ILE A 401 19.78 -11.52 2.96
N SER A 402 20.02 -10.24 2.70
CA SER A 402 21.14 -9.50 3.27
C SER A 402 21.03 -9.31 4.78
N PHE A 403 19.82 -9.08 5.32
CA PHE A 403 19.56 -9.12 6.76
C PHE A 403 19.86 -10.50 7.34
N TYR A 404 19.55 -11.58 6.61
CA TYR A 404 19.90 -12.93 7.06
C TYR A 404 21.42 -13.11 7.15
N TYR A 405 22.17 -12.72 6.11
CA TYR A 405 23.63 -12.81 6.13
C TYR A 405 24.25 -11.99 7.28
N CYS A 406 23.78 -10.77 7.47
CA CYS A 406 24.42 -9.81 8.36
C CYS A 406 23.93 -9.90 9.82
N CYS A 407 22.64 -10.15 10.05
CA CYS A 407 22.00 -10.04 11.37
C CYS A 407 21.55 -11.38 11.96
N LEU A 408 21.02 -12.30 11.15
CA LEU A 408 20.46 -13.55 11.69
C LEU A 408 21.47 -14.69 11.74
N TRP A 409 22.27 -14.84 10.68
CA TRP A 409 23.23 -15.92 10.56
C TRP A 409 24.66 -15.51 10.94
N SER A 410 24.93 -14.22 11.15
CA SER A 410 26.21 -13.71 11.65
C SER A 410 26.03 -12.49 12.56
N ASP A 411 27.10 -12.09 13.27
CA ASP A 411 27.09 -10.98 14.22
C ASP A 411 27.51 -9.64 13.59
N ASN A 412 27.16 -9.38 12.32
CA ASN A 412 27.60 -8.19 11.56
C ASN A 412 26.46 -7.20 11.27
N CYS A 413 25.41 -7.21 12.10
CA CYS A 413 24.18 -6.47 11.82
C CYS A 413 24.41 -4.96 11.69
N SER A 414 25.42 -4.41 12.38
CA SER A 414 25.82 -3.01 12.28
C SER A 414 26.18 -2.57 10.85
N LEU A 415 26.72 -3.47 10.01
CA LEU A 415 26.98 -3.17 8.60
C LEU A 415 25.66 -2.98 7.82
N TYR A 416 24.69 -3.87 8.06
CA TYR A 416 23.38 -3.78 7.43
C TYR A 416 22.66 -2.49 7.80
N LEU A 417 22.58 -2.21 9.10
CA LEU A 417 21.90 -1.05 9.65
C LEU A 417 22.54 0.27 9.21
N ALA A 418 23.85 0.29 8.95
CA ALA A 418 24.53 1.46 8.40
C ALA A 418 24.13 1.74 6.93
N ARG A 419 23.75 0.72 6.16
CA ARG A 419 23.23 0.86 4.78
C ARG A 419 21.72 1.06 4.74
N ARG A 420 21.01 0.79 5.85
CA ARG A 420 19.57 0.95 6.01
C ARG A 420 19.26 1.86 7.23
N PRO A 421 19.71 3.13 7.24
CA PRO A 421 19.48 4.02 8.36
C PRO A 421 17.99 4.39 8.47
N SER A 422 17.42 4.35 9.68
CA SER A 422 16.06 4.84 9.92
C SER A 422 15.92 6.32 9.56
N SER A 423 14.75 6.71 9.03
CA SER A 423 14.34 8.11 9.09
C SER A 423 14.08 8.48 10.55
N ASP A 424 14.65 9.58 11.03
CA ASP A 424 14.53 10.05 12.42
C ASP A 424 13.37 11.04 12.62
N CYS A 425 12.39 10.95 11.72
CA CYS A 425 11.14 11.70 11.62
C CYS A 425 11.25 13.24 11.61
N ARG A 426 12.46 13.81 11.50
CA ARG A 426 12.69 15.27 11.59
C ARG A 426 11.95 16.07 10.52
N THR A 427 11.71 15.47 9.36
CA THR A 427 11.01 16.10 8.24
C THR A 427 9.61 15.53 8.03
N TYR A 428 9.17 14.57 8.87
CA TYR A 428 7.79 14.13 8.87
C TYR A 428 6.86 15.27 9.24
N GLN A 429 5.82 15.42 8.44
CA GLN A 429 4.76 16.39 8.63
C GLN A 429 3.44 15.65 8.56
N PRO A 430 2.61 15.68 9.62
CA PRO A 430 1.33 14.98 9.61
C PRO A 430 0.37 15.53 8.55
N SER A 431 -0.50 14.65 8.05
CA SER A 431 -1.61 15.03 7.19
C SER A 431 -2.65 15.86 7.97
N ARG A 432 -3.33 16.80 7.31
CA ARG A 432 -4.54 17.45 7.84
C ARG A 432 -5.75 16.58 7.56
N VAL A 433 -6.72 16.59 8.47
CA VAL A 433 -7.94 15.79 8.39
C VAL A 433 -9.16 16.68 8.19
N ALA A 434 -10.03 16.29 7.25
CA ALA A 434 -11.36 16.85 7.09
C ALA A 434 -12.37 15.70 7.00
N SER A 435 -13.61 15.92 7.42
CA SER A 435 -14.60 14.85 7.49
C SER A 435 -16.00 15.33 7.12
N ALA A 436 -16.81 14.42 6.59
CA ALA A 436 -18.22 14.65 6.35
C ALA A 436 -19.05 13.40 6.70
N PHE A 437 -20.08 13.52 7.53
CA PHE A 437 -20.82 12.38 8.07
C PHE A 437 -22.22 12.76 8.53
N GLY A 438 -23.10 11.79 8.76
CA GLY A 438 -24.49 12.07 9.16
C GLY A 438 -25.29 12.72 8.03
N ASP A 439 -26.01 13.79 8.32
CA ASP A 439 -26.98 14.40 7.40
C ASP A 439 -26.52 15.59 6.53
N PRO A 440 -25.44 15.50 5.77
CA PRO A 440 -24.06 15.54 6.24
C PRO A 440 -23.71 16.82 7.04
N HIS A 441 -23.05 16.59 8.17
CA HIS A 441 -22.21 17.54 8.91
C HIS A 441 -20.78 17.48 8.37
N PHE A 442 -20.11 18.63 8.33
CA PHE A 442 -18.77 18.81 7.78
C PHE A 442 -17.83 19.36 8.85
N PHE A 443 -16.59 18.91 8.80
CA PHE A 443 -15.42 19.52 9.43
C PHE A 443 -14.40 19.80 8.33
N THR A 444 -13.99 21.06 8.18
CA THR A 444 -12.98 21.49 7.20
C THR A 444 -11.57 21.13 7.66
N PHE A 445 -10.57 21.34 6.80
CA PHE A 445 -9.18 21.07 7.16
C PHE A 445 -8.64 21.99 8.28
N ASP A 446 -9.24 23.17 8.46
CA ASP A 446 -8.83 24.16 9.46
C ASP A 446 -9.75 24.17 10.69
N GLY A 447 -10.62 23.14 10.82
CA GLY A 447 -11.32 22.80 12.04
C GLY A 447 -12.69 23.46 12.24
N ILE A 448 -13.20 24.24 11.29
CA ILE A 448 -14.57 24.76 11.39
C ILE A 448 -15.59 23.70 10.97
N SER A 449 -16.75 23.69 11.64
CA SER A 449 -17.85 22.80 11.31
C SER A 449 -19.08 23.52 10.78
N PHE A 450 -19.79 22.87 9.87
CA PHE A 450 -21.11 23.32 9.41
C PHE A 450 -21.95 22.13 8.95
N THR A 451 -23.22 22.38 8.62
CA THR A 451 -24.12 21.33 8.14
C THR A 451 -24.74 21.72 6.82
N PHE A 452 -24.69 20.82 5.84
CA PHE A 452 -25.23 21.06 4.51
C PHE A 452 -26.02 19.85 3.99
N LYS A 453 -27.36 19.98 4.05
CA LYS A 453 -28.36 18.99 3.62
C LYS A 453 -28.76 19.14 2.15
N GLY A 454 -27.83 19.41 1.26
CA GLY A 454 -28.16 19.53 -0.17
C GLY A 454 -28.72 18.22 -0.72
N LEU A 455 -29.62 18.29 -1.70
CA LEU A 455 -30.05 17.15 -2.52
C LEU A 455 -29.42 17.28 -3.91
N GLY A 456 -28.39 16.47 -4.21
CA GLY A 456 -27.62 16.65 -5.44
C GLY A 456 -26.23 16.02 -5.44
N GLU A 457 -25.34 16.57 -6.26
CA GLU A 457 -23.92 16.21 -6.37
C GLU A 457 -23.04 17.43 -6.13
N TYR A 458 -22.06 17.33 -5.23
CA TYR A 458 -21.28 18.48 -4.75
C TYR A 458 -19.78 18.19 -4.73
N THR A 459 -18.98 19.23 -5.02
CA THR A 459 -17.54 19.20 -4.85
C THR A 459 -17.19 19.36 -3.37
N LEU A 460 -16.59 18.33 -2.79
CA LEU A 460 -16.18 18.34 -1.39
C LEU A 460 -14.80 18.96 -1.25
N VAL A 461 -13.86 18.51 -2.08
CA VAL A 461 -12.53 19.14 -2.22
C VAL A 461 -12.02 18.97 -3.64
N GLU A 462 -11.40 20.01 -4.18
CA GLU A 462 -10.61 19.96 -5.41
C GLU A 462 -9.26 20.69 -5.24
N SER A 463 -8.25 20.23 -5.97
CA SER A 463 -6.93 20.85 -6.03
C SER A 463 -6.28 20.67 -7.40
N ASN A 464 -5.81 21.78 -7.99
CA ASN A 464 -5.14 21.75 -9.29
C ASN A 464 -3.71 21.21 -9.23
N ARG A 465 -3.08 21.13 -8.04
CA ARG A 465 -1.68 20.71 -7.90
C ARG A 465 -1.45 19.26 -8.32
N THR A 466 -2.43 18.40 -8.03
CA THR A 466 -2.41 16.96 -8.35
C THR A 466 -3.71 16.53 -9.02
N SER A 467 -4.46 17.47 -9.60
CA SER A 467 -5.81 17.21 -10.15
C SER A 467 -6.73 16.43 -9.19
N LEU A 468 -6.53 16.59 -7.88
CA LEU A 468 -7.34 15.93 -6.86
C LEU A 468 -8.75 16.48 -6.93
N ARG A 469 -9.74 15.58 -6.95
CA ARG A 469 -11.16 15.92 -6.85
C ARG A 469 -11.86 14.84 -6.04
N VAL A 470 -12.65 15.26 -5.05
CA VAL A 470 -13.53 14.40 -4.26
C VAL A 470 -14.92 15.01 -4.31
N GLN A 471 -15.90 14.23 -4.73
CA GLN A 471 -17.29 14.64 -4.94
C GLN A 471 -18.23 13.71 -4.16
N GLY A 472 -19.31 14.27 -3.62
CA GLY A 472 -20.31 13.52 -2.88
C GLY A 472 -21.70 13.65 -3.51
N ARG A 473 -22.42 12.53 -3.62
CA ARG A 473 -23.83 12.48 -4.05
C ARG A 473 -24.72 12.22 -2.85
N THR A 474 -25.72 13.07 -2.64
CA THR A 474 -26.66 12.93 -1.54
C THR A 474 -28.05 12.49 -2.01
N GLN A 475 -28.75 11.74 -1.16
CA GLN A 475 -30.12 11.28 -1.40
C GLN A 475 -31.01 11.58 -0.19
N PRO A 476 -32.34 11.74 -0.37
CA PRO A 476 -33.26 11.97 0.73
C PRO A 476 -33.33 10.73 1.65
N VAL A 477 -33.30 10.96 2.96
CA VAL A 477 -33.46 9.87 3.93
C VAL A 477 -34.92 9.44 3.98
N ARG A 478 -35.18 8.14 3.87
CA ARG A 478 -36.51 7.57 4.09
C ARG A 478 -36.71 7.24 5.56
N LEU A 479 -37.73 7.83 6.16
CA LEU A 479 -38.17 7.51 7.51
C LEU A 479 -38.70 6.06 7.57
N PRO A 480 -38.74 5.43 8.76
CA PRO A 480 -39.29 4.07 8.92
C PRO A 480 -40.73 3.90 8.41
N ASN A 481 -41.49 5.01 8.38
CA ASN A 481 -42.85 5.05 7.86
C ASN A 481 -42.93 5.24 6.32
N GLY A 482 -41.79 5.19 5.62
CA GLY A 482 -41.67 5.33 4.17
C GLY A 482 -41.72 6.77 3.64
N LYS A 483 -41.99 7.78 4.48
CA LYS A 483 -41.97 9.20 4.06
C LYS A 483 -40.53 9.70 3.92
N SER A 484 -40.31 10.65 3.02
CA SER A 484 -39.04 11.40 3.00
C SER A 484 -38.92 12.20 4.29
N SER A 485 -37.79 12.08 4.96
CA SER A 485 -37.37 13.06 5.94
C SER A 485 -37.05 14.40 5.25
N GLY A 486 -36.97 15.47 6.03
CA GLY A 486 -36.48 16.77 5.57
C GLY A 486 -34.94 16.85 5.52
N VAL A 487 -34.24 15.73 5.40
CA VAL A 487 -32.76 15.67 5.41
C VAL A 487 -32.22 14.72 4.33
N THR A 488 -30.95 14.85 4.01
CA THR A 488 -30.24 14.02 3.03
C THR A 488 -29.03 13.35 3.67
N GLY A 489 -28.47 12.34 3.01
CA GLY A 489 -27.19 11.74 3.40
C GLY A 489 -26.42 11.23 2.18
N PHE A 490 -25.12 10.97 2.34
CA PHE A 490 -24.30 10.50 1.23
C PHE A 490 -24.71 9.09 0.79
N SER A 491 -24.91 8.96 -0.53
CA SER A 491 -25.24 7.73 -1.24
C SER A 491 -24.11 7.22 -2.11
N ALA A 492 -23.21 8.10 -2.53
CA ALA A 492 -22.01 7.76 -3.30
C ALA A 492 -20.93 8.83 -3.11
N VAL A 493 -19.68 8.41 -3.21
CA VAL A 493 -18.49 9.27 -3.25
C VAL A 493 -17.73 8.93 -4.52
N ALA A 494 -17.31 9.95 -5.27
CA ALA A 494 -16.46 9.78 -6.45
C ALA A 494 -15.18 10.60 -6.25
N MET A 495 -14.05 10.03 -6.66
CA MET A 495 -12.74 10.63 -6.39
C MET A 495 -11.74 10.33 -7.52
N GLN A 496 -10.83 11.27 -7.74
CA GLN A 496 -9.77 11.21 -8.74
C GLN A 496 -8.56 11.98 -8.22
N ALA A 497 -7.35 11.50 -8.49
CA ALA A 497 -6.14 12.31 -8.40
C ALA A 497 -5.17 11.95 -9.52
N ASN A 498 -4.45 12.94 -10.06
CA ASN A 498 -3.56 12.81 -11.19
C ASN A 498 -4.28 12.13 -12.38
N ASN A 499 -3.57 11.27 -13.11
CA ASN A 499 -4.14 10.36 -14.10
C ASN A 499 -4.40 8.97 -13.48
N SER A 500 -4.78 8.90 -12.20
CA SER A 500 -5.15 7.63 -11.57
C SER A 500 -6.31 7.00 -12.34
N ASP A 501 -6.38 5.67 -12.33
CA ASP A 501 -7.52 4.95 -12.92
C ASP A 501 -8.81 5.34 -12.17
N VAL A 502 -9.53 6.35 -12.67
CA VAL A 502 -10.81 6.76 -12.11
C VAL A 502 -11.81 5.69 -12.45
N LEU A 503 -12.06 4.78 -11.49
CA LEU A 503 -12.86 3.56 -11.65
C LEU A 503 -12.54 2.89 -12.98
N LEU A 504 -11.55 2.01 -13.04
CA LEU A 504 -11.23 1.11 -14.17
C LEU A 504 -12.30 1.05 -15.30
N ASN A 505 -12.36 2.04 -16.19
CA ASN A 505 -13.42 2.22 -17.21
C ASN A 505 -14.88 2.07 -16.72
N GLN A 506 -15.22 2.64 -15.56
CA GLN A 506 -16.52 2.61 -14.89
C GLN A 506 -17.02 1.20 -14.53
N GLU A 507 -16.11 0.24 -14.38
CA GLU A 507 -16.43 -1.12 -13.91
C GLU A 507 -16.51 -1.18 -12.38
N VAL A 508 -17.44 -2.01 -11.86
CA VAL A 508 -17.56 -2.26 -10.43
C VAL A 508 -16.43 -3.18 -9.99
N LEU A 509 -15.52 -2.65 -9.16
CA LEU A 509 -14.48 -3.45 -8.52
C LEU A 509 -15.09 -4.25 -7.35
N SER A 510 -15.05 -5.57 -7.44
CA SER A 510 -15.45 -6.45 -6.34
C SER A 510 -14.29 -6.65 -5.38
N PHE A 511 -14.53 -6.57 -4.07
CA PHE A 511 -13.57 -6.98 -3.04
C PHE A 511 -13.79 -8.43 -2.57
N SER A 512 -14.48 -9.25 -3.37
CA SER A 512 -14.82 -10.64 -3.02
C SER A 512 -13.60 -11.57 -3.03
N GLU A 513 -12.64 -11.35 -3.94
CA GLU A 513 -11.41 -12.15 -4.00
C GLU A 513 -10.23 -11.46 -3.32
N GLN A 514 -10.18 -10.12 -3.38
CA GLN A 514 -9.08 -9.33 -2.82
C GLN A 514 -9.62 -8.22 -1.92
N SER A 515 -9.06 -8.10 -0.72
CA SER A 515 -9.29 -6.94 0.17
C SER A 515 -8.34 -5.78 -0.13
N TRP A 516 -7.34 -6.01 -0.98
CA TRP A 516 -6.31 -5.05 -1.37
C TRP A 516 -6.15 -5.05 -2.88
N MET A 517 -6.06 -3.86 -3.48
CA MET A 517 -5.81 -3.73 -4.91
C MET A 517 -4.81 -2.62 -5.17
N ASP A 518 -3.74 -2.98 -5.87
CA ASP A 518 -2.70 -2.07 -6.32
C ASP A 518 -3.07 -1.61 -7.74
N LEU A 519 -3.52 -0.37 -7.90
CA LEU A 519 -3.98 0.20 -9.18
C LEU A 519 -3.03 1.29 -9.67
N LYS A 520 -3.17 1.71 -10.93
CA LYS A 520 -2.31 2.77 -11.47
C LYS A 520 -2.57 4.08 -10.73
N GLY A 521 -1.57 4.52 -9.97
CA GLY A 521 -1.58 5.80 -9.27
C GLY A 521 -2.41 5.85 -7.98
N LEU A 522 -3.00 4.73 -7.55
CA LEU A 522 -3.72 4.63 -6.27
C LEU A 522 -3.72 3.19 -5.73
N PHE A 523 -3.94 3.06 -4.43
CA PHE A 523 -4.08 1.79 -3.72
C PHE A 523 -5.45 1.76 -3.05
N LEU A 524 -6.11 0.61 -3.09
CA LEU A 524 -7.41 0.37 -2.45
C LEU A 524 -7.26 -0.67 -1.36
N TYR A 525 -7.84 -0.39 -0.20
CA TYR A 525 -8.01 -1.35 0.87
C TYR A 525 -9.47 -1.37 1.34
N ALA A 526 -10.03 -2.56 1.48
CA ALA A 526 -11.37 -2.77 2.02
C ALA A 526 -11.33 -3.69 3.24
N THR A 527 -11.94 -3.25 4.33
CA THR A 527 -12.12 -4.05 5.54
C THR A 527 -13.29 -5.02 5.39
N ALA A 528 -13.39 -6.00 6.30
CA ALA A 528 -14.50 -6.96 6.32
C ALA A 528 -15.87 -6.29 6.53
N ASP A 529 -15.93 -5.14 7.21
CA ASP A 529 -17.14 -4.32 7.36
C ASP A 529 -17.36 -3.33 6.20
N GLN A 530 -16.68 -3.52 5.07
CA GLN A 530 -16.81 -2.74 3.83
C GLN A 530 -16.45 -1.25 3.98
N ASN A 531 -15.56 -0.90 4.93
CA ASN A 531 -14.92 0.42 4.90
C ASN A 531 -13.85 0.38 3.81
N VAL A 532 -13.86 1.39 2.95
CA VAL A 532 -12.93 1.49 1.82
C VAL A 532 -11.98 2.65 2.07
N THR A 533 -10.69 2.37 1.97
CA THR A 533 -9.62 3.37 2.04
C THR A 533 -8.96 3.46 0.68
N VAL A 534 -8.91 4.67 0.12
CA VAL A 534 -8.29 5.00 -1.16
C VAL A 534 -7.07 5.87 -0.90
N MET A 535 -5.91 5.40 -1.36
CA MET A 535 -4.61 5.98 -1.04
C MET A 535 -3.91 6.37 -2.34
N PHE A 536 -3.88 7.66 -2.65
CA PHE A 536 -3.37 8.17 -3.92
C PHE A 536 -1.84 8.33 -3.90
N SER A 537 -1.22 8.21 -5.06
CA SER A 537 0.21 8.51 -5.28
C SER A 537 0.60 9.96 -4.93
N SER A 538 -0.37 10.88 -4.84
CA SER A 538 -0.17 12.24 -4.33
C SER A 538 0.00 12.31 -2.81
N GLY A 539 -0.17 11.21 -2.10
CA GLY A 539 -0.23 11.12 -0.64
C GLY A 539 -1.59 11.46 -0.04
N ALA A 540 -2.58 11.83 -0.86
CA ALA A 540 -3.95 12.04 -0.41
C ALA A 540 -4.62 10.71 -0.02
N GLY A 541 -5.26 10.66 1.13
CA GLY A 541 -6.07 9.54 1.60
C GLY A 541 -7.55 9.88 1.64
N VAL A 542 -8.42 8.95 1.25
CA VAL A 542 -9.86 9.09 1.38
C VAL A 542 -10.44 7.80 1.97
N GLU A 543 -11.07 7.91 3.13
CA GLU A 543 -11.79 6.82 3.79
C GLU A 543 -13.29 7.00 3.65
N VAL A 544 -13.98 5.95 3.18
CA VAL A 544 -15.43 5.90 3.05
C VAL A 544 -15.97 4.77 3.91
N ARG A 545 -16.88 5.08 4.83
CA ARG A 545 -17.46 4.10 5.76
C ARG A 545 -18.97 4.12 5.67
N GLY A 546 -19.57 2.95 5.37
CA GLY A 546 -21.02 2.78 5.28
C GLY A 546 -21.61 2.28 6.60
N ARG A 547 -22.24 3.15 7.39
CA ARG A 547 -22.91 2.79 8.66
C ARG A 547 -24.23 3.54 8.82
N GLY A 548 -25.22 2.88 9.41
CA GLY A 548 -26.52 3.51 9.68
C GLY A 548 -27.35 3.88 8.44
N GLY A 549 -26.98 3.40 7.24
CA GLY A 549 -27.64 3.73 5.98
C GLY A 549 -27.05 4.92 5.22
N PHE A 550 -25.96 5.52 5.72
CA PHE A 550 -25.21 6.59 5.05
C PHE A 550 -23.75 6.25 4.88
N LEU A 551 -23.13 6.93 3.92
CA LEU A 551 -21.69 7.02 3.85
C LEU A 551 -21.19 8.16 4.73
N SER A 552 -20.12 7.90 5.45
CA SER A 552 -19.26 8.91 6.06
C SER A 552 -17.93 8.95 5.32
N LEU A 553 -17.33 10.12 5.27
CA LEU A 553 -16.12 10.43 4.52
C LEU A 553 -15.09 11.03 5.47
N THR A 554 -13.84 10.60 5.35
CA THR A 554 -12.67 11.27 5.93
C THR A 554 -11.65 11.48 4.82
N VAL A 555 -11.10 12.69 4.72
CA VAL A 555 -10.07 13.06 3.75
C VAL A 555 -8.82 13.47 4.52
N LEU A 556 -7.68 12.86 4.17
CA LEU A 556 -6.36 13.13 4.74
C LEU A 556 -5.48 13.74 3.65
N LEU A 557 -5.02 14.97 3.84
CA LEU A 557 -4.16 15.64 2.86
C LEU A 557 -2.79 15.99 3.48
N PRO A 558 -1.68 15.64 2.80
CA PRO A 558 -0.35 16.06 3.23
C PRO A 558 -0.12 17.56 2.99
N GLU A 559 0.92 18.11 3.61
CA GLU A 559 1.32 19.53 3.51
C GLU A 559 1.45 20.05 2.07
N ALA A 560 1.72 19.17 1.10
CA ALA A 560 1.74 19.51 -0.31
C ALA A 560 0.42 20.13 -0.82
N PHE A 561 -0.70 19.97 -0.12
CA PHE A 561 -1.98 20.59 -0.50
C PHE A 561 -2.23 21.95 0.16
N LEU A 562 -1.30 22.47 0.98
CA LEU A 562 -1.48 23.76 1.66
C LEU A 562 -1.77 24.88 0.66
N ASN A 563 -2.77 25.71 0.96
CA ASN A 563 -3.26 26.82 0.15
C ASN A 563 -3.77 26.43 -1.26
N CYS A 564 -3.99 25.13 -1.52
CA CYS A 564 -4.31 24.62 -2.85
C CYS A 564 -5.66 23.89 -2.91
N THR A 565 -6.46 23.92 -1.85
CA THR A 565 -7.77 23.23 -1.79
C THR A 565 -8.93 24.20 -1.90
N HIS A 566 -10.01 23.76 -2.52
CA HIS A 566 -11.28 24.48 -2.57
C HIS A 566 -12.44 23.50 -2.50
N GLY A 567 -13.61 23.93 -2.01
CA GLY A 567 -14.82 23.10 -1.90
C GLY A 567 -15.47 23.21 -0.53
N HIS A 568 -16.37 22.28 -0.20
CA HIS A 568 -16.99 22.19 1.13
C HIS A 568 -15.98 21.98 2.27
N LEU A 569 -14.82 21.40 2.00
CA LEU A 569 -13.79 21.14 3.02
C LEU A 569 -12.80 22.31 3.19
N GLY A 570 -13.05 23.44 2.52
CA GLY A 570 -12.32 24.69 2.76
C GLY A 570 -10.95 24.81 2.09
N THR A 571 -10.23 25.86 2.45
CA THR A 571 -8.89 26.15 1.95
C THR A 571 -7.90 25.76 3.03
N MET A 572 -7.19 24.64 2.86
CA MET A 572 -6.28 24.11 3.87
C MET A 572 -5.08 25.05 4.06
N ASN A 573 -5.13 25.96 5.03
CA ASN A 573 -4.09 26.95 5.28
C ASN A 573 -3.93 27.32 6.77
N ASP A 574 -4.56 26.56 7.67
CA ASP A 574 -4.61 26.82 9.10
C ASP A 574 -5.34 28.15 9.46
N ASP A 575 -6.24 28.67 8.59
CA ASP A 575 -7.10 29.84 8.82
C ASP A 575 -8.60 29.53 8.59
N PRO A 576 -9.37 29.24 9.65
CA PRO A 576 -10.78 28.91 9.50
C PRO A 576 -11.66 30.06 8.99
N GLN A 577 -11.15 31.30 8.90
CA GLN A 577 -11.93 32.45 8.47
C GLN A 577 -12.25 32.45 6.97
N ASP A 578 -11.49 31.71 6.16
CA ASP A 578 -11.67 31.66 4.71
C ASP A 578 -12.32 30.37 4.19
N ASP A 579 -12.66 29.44 5.09
CA ASP A 579 -13.20 28.13 4.72
C ASP A 579 -14.58 28.18 4.07
N TYR A 580 -15.35 29.26 4.31
CA TYR A 580 -16.62 29.51 3.63
C TYR A 580 -16.44 30.38 2.37
N THR A 581 -15.39 30.10 1.60
CA THR A 581 -15.13 30.75 0.32
C THR A 581 -15.94 30.10 -0.79
N LEU A 582 -16.74 30.91 -1.47
CA LEU A 582 -17.57 30.54 -2.60
C LEU A 582 -16.73 30.34 -3.88
N PRO A 583 -17.23 29.62 -4.90
CA PRO A 583 -16.51 29.43 -6.16
C PRO A 583 -16.15 30.73 -6.91
N ASN A 584 -16.84 31.84 -6.61
CA ASN A 584 -16.55 33.17 -7.15
C ASN A 584 -15.45 33.93 -6.40
N GLY A 585 -14.88 33.34 -5.33
CA GLY A 585 -13.84 33.92 -4.47
C GLY A 585 -14.35 34.80 -3.32
N THR A 586 -15.67 34.98 -3.14
CA THR A 586 -16.20 35.71 -1.98
C THR A 586 -16.33 34.81 -0.77
N THR A 587 -15.95 35.30 0.41
CA THR A 587 -15.96 34.54 1.67
C THR A 587 -17.12 34.97 2.56
N LEU A 588 -17.87 34.00 3.09
CA LEU A 588 -18.88 34.23 4.11
C LEU A 588 -18.27 34.26 5.52
N PRO A 589 -18.81 35.05 6.46
CA PRO A 589 -18.37 35.02 7.86
C PRO A 589 -18.54 33.64 8.51
N ILE A 590 -17.63 33.26 9.40
CA ILE A 590 -17.69 31.98 10.15
C ILE A 590 -18.94 31.82 11.03
N ASN A 591 -19.62 32.91 11.37
CA ASN A 591 -20.85 32.92 12.15
C ASN A 591 -22.12 33.03 11.28
N SER A 592 -22.00 32.77 9.97
CA SER A 592 -23.13 32.72 9.06
C SER A 592 -24.24 31.78 9.52
N SER A 593 -25.47 32.17 9.23
CA SER A 593 -26.65 31.39 9.59
C SER A 593 -26.71 30.06 8.83
N PRO A 594 -27.40 29.03 9.37
CA PRO A 594 -27.59 27.76 8.67
C PRO A 594 -28.19 27.91 7.26
N LEU A 595 -29.02 28.92 7.03
CA LEU A 595 -29.59 29.21 5.71
C LEU A 595 -28.55 29.76 4.73
N GLU A 596 -27.64 30.62 5.19
CA GLU A 596 -26.54 31.12 4.37
C GLU A 596 -25.55 30.00 4.03
N LEU A 597 -25.21 29.16 5.02
CA LEU A 597 -24.35 27.99 4.82
C LEU A 597 -24.96 26.96 3.87
N PHE A 598 -26.29 26.84 3.85
CA PHE A 598 -26.98 26.01 2.86
C PHE A 598 -26.86 26.57 1.43
N LYS A 599 -26.93 27.89 1.26
CA LYS A 599 -26.69 28.53 -0.04
C LYS A 599 -25.23 28.36 -0.48
N PHE A 600 -24.29 28.56 0.45
CA PHE A 600 -22.87 28.28 0.22
C PHE A 600 -22.65 26.85 -0.27
N GLY A 601 -23.24 25.86 0.42
CA GLY A 601 -23.09 24.46 0.02
C GLY A 601 -23.68 24.18 -1.37
N ALA A 602 -24.80 24.84 -1.72
CA ALA A 602 -25.44 24.69 -3.02
C ALA A 602 -24.61 25.26 -4.18
N ASP A 603 -23.84 26.33 -3.97
CA ASP A 603 -22.99 26.94 -5.00
C ASP A 603 -21.83 26.02 -5.42
N TRP A 604 -21.45 25.06 -4.57
CA TRP A 604 -20.47 24.01 -4.87
C TRP A 604 -21.06 22.79 -5.59
N ALA A 605 -22.25 22.92 -6.21
CA ALA A 605 -22.81 21.88 -7.06
C ALA A 605 -21.86 21.52 -8.22
N VAL A 606 -21.68 20.22 -8.43
CA VAL A 606 -20.82 19.69 -9.50
C VAL A 606 -21.33 20.15 -10.85
N ARG A 607 -20.42 20.43 -11.80
CA ARG A 607 -20.79 20.70 -13.21
C ARG A 607 -20.79 19.41 -14.01
N ASN A 608 -21.64 19.33 -15.05
CA ASN A 608 -21.75 18.12 -15.90
C ASN A 608 -20.40 17.67 -16.49
N ASN A 609 -19.56 18.61 -16.91
CA ASN A 609 -18.24 18.32 -17.51
C ASN A 609 -17.14 18.00 -16.48
N THR A 610 -17.38 18.22 -15.19
CA THR A 610 -16.43 17.91 -14.11
C THR A 610 -16.91 16.77 -13.23
N SER A 611 -18.07 16.19 -13.50
CA SER A 611 -18.60 15.07 -12.71
C SER A 611 -17.71 13.84 -12.86
N LEU A 612 -17.37 13.24 -11.73
CA LEU A 612 -16.66 11.97 -11.64
C LEU A 612 -17.61 10.77 -11.54
N PHE A 613 -18.91 11.01 -11.40
CA PHE A 613 -19.87 9.94 -11.21
C PHE A 613 -20.23 9.24 -12.53
N THR A 614 -20.41 7.93 -12.43
CA THR A 614 -21.06 7.11 -13.46
C THR A 614 -22.59 7.18 -13.32
N TYR A 615 -23.29 7.15 -14.46
CA TYR A 615 -24.75 7.13 -14.56
C TYR A 615 -25.20 5.89 -15.33
N ASP A 616 -25.21 4.75 -14.64
CA ASP A 616 -25.39 3.41 -15.23
C ASP A 616 -26.82 2.89 -15.23
N ASN A 617 -27.80 3.69 -14.77
CA ASN A 617 -29.20 3.29 -14.75
C ASN A 617 -30.14 4.50 -14.94
N GLN A 618 -31.39 4.20 -15.25
CA GLN A 618 -32.39 5.23 -15.55
C GLN A 618 -32.67 6.18 -14.39
N PHE A 619 -32.61 5.69 -13.14
CA PHE A 619 -32.78 6.55 -11.97
C PHE A 619 -31.65 7.59 -11.88
N LEU A 620 -30.40 7.17 -12.08
CA LEU A 620 -29.24 8.07 -12.06
C LEU A 620 -29.27 9.08 -13.22
N LEU A 621 -29.64 8.62 -14.41
CA LEU A 621 -29.78 9.48 -15.58
C LEU A 621 -30.82 10.57 -15.35
N MET A 622 -32.02 10.20 -14.88
CA MET A 622 -33.13 11.13 -14.71
C MET A 622 -32.94 12.09 -13.52
N ASN A 623 -32.38 11.61 -12.41
CA ASN A 623 -32.31 12.41 -11.18
C ASN A 623 -30.99 13.16 -10.99
N TYR A 624 -29.94 12.86 -11.76
CA TYR A 624 -28.63 13.50 -11.59
C TYR A 624 -27.96 13.92 -12.90
N PHE A 625 -28.05 13.11 -13.97
CA PHE A 625 -27.41 13.47 -15.23
C PHE A 625 -28.19 14.54 -16.00
N HIS A 626 -29.50 14.33 -16.18
CA HIS A 626 -30.39 15.26 -16.88
C HIS A 626 -31.01 16.32 -15.96
N ALA A 627 -31.05 16.07 -14.66
CA ALA A 627 -31.55 17.02 -13.67
C ALA A 627 -30.49 18.07 -13.28
N ALA A 628 -30.93 19.11 -12.59
CA ALA A 628 -30.03 20.06 -11.95
C ALA A 628 -29.20 19.36 -10.87
N LYS A 629 -27.92 19.74 -10.76
CA LYS A 629 -26.94 19.15 -9.84
C LYS A 629 -27.18 19.50 -8.38
N HIS A 630 -27.96 20.56 -8.14
CA HIS A 630 -28.57 20.88 -6.87
C HIS A 630 -30.08 21.05 -7.09
N ASN A 631 -30.89 20.35 -6.30
CA ASN A 631 -32.35 20.51 -6.33
C ASN A 631 -32.77 21.70 -5.46
N SER A 632 -32.95 22.86 -6.07
CA SER A 632 -33.36 24.10 -5.38
C SER A 632 -34.75 24.06 -4.76
N SER A 633 -35.59 23.09 -5.14
CA SER A 633 -36.94 22.91 -4.56
C SER A 633 -36.91 22.11 -3.25
N PHE A 634 -35.79 21.48 -2.92
CA PHE A 634 -35.61 20.76 -1.66
C PHE A 634 -35.23 21.75 -0.54
N ILE A 635 -36.10 21.89 0.46
CA ILE A 635 -35.86 22.74 1.64
C ILE A 635 -35.58 21.83 2.84
N PRO A 636 -34.36 21.84 3.40
CA PRO A 636 -34.03 20.97 4.51
C PRO A 636 -34.56 21.47 5.86
N MET A 637 -34.63 20.55 6.83
CA MET A 637 -34.84 20.92 8.23
C MET A 637 -33.55 21.51 8.82
N PHE A 638 -33.55 22.80 9.14
CA PHE A 638 -32.37 23.50 9.69
C PHE A 638 -32.19 23.30 11.19
N SER A 639 -33.27 23.11 11.94
CA SER A 639 -33.24 22.95 13.39
C SER A 639 -34.37 22.04 13.84
N PRO A 640 -34.07 20.83 14.33
CA PRO A 640 -35.09 19.95 14.90
C PRO A 640 -35.55 20.47 16.26
N TYR A 641 -36.83 20.23 16.59
CA TYR A 641 -37.37 20.48 17.92
C TYR A 641 -37.21 19.22 18.78
N GLU A 642 -36.60 19.37 19.95
CA GLU A 642 -36.51 18.31 20.95
C GLU A 642 -37.72 18.38 21.87
N ASP A 643 -38.68 17.48 21.67
CA ASP A 643 -39.87 17.38 22.51
C ASP A 643 -39.57 16.50 23.75
N PRO A 644 -39.55 17.06 24.98
CA PRO A 644 -39.27 16.28 26.19
C PRO A 644 -40.28 15.15 26.46
N ALA A 645 -41.47 15.22 25.84
CA ALA A 645 -42.48 14.18 25.94
C ALA A 645 -42.26 13.01 24.96
N ASP A 646 -41.39 13.16 23.96
CA ASP A 646 -41.12 12.12 22.97
C ASP A 646 -40.25 11.01 23.58
N PRO A 647 -40.71 9.74 23.60
CA PRO A 647 -39.94 8.62 24.15
C PRO A 647 -38.56 8.45 23.50
N LEU A 648 -38.41 8.82 22.21
CA LEU A 648 -37.13 8.75 21.51
C LEU A 648 -36.08 9.66 22.14
N VAL A 649 -36.47 10.81 22.69
CA VAL A 649 -35.54 11.79 23.28
C VAL A 649 -34.81 11.18 24.49
N LYS A 650 -35.48 10.35 25.28
CA LYS A 650 -34.86 9.66 26.41
C LYS A 650 -33.75 8.70 25.95
N GLU A 651 -34.02 7.91 24.92
CA GLU A 651 -33.03 6.98 24.35
C GLU A 651 -31.90 7.72 23.63
N MET A 652 -32.23 8.80 22.92
CA MET A 652 -31.27 9.70 22.30
C MET A 652 -30.30 10.29 23.31
N VAL A 653 -30.77 10.80 24.44
CA VAL A 653 -29.90 11.37 25.48
C VAL A 653 -28.94 10.32 26.02
N LEU A 654 -29.39 9.09 26.24
CA LEU A 654 -28.52 7.99 26.69
C LEU A 654 -27.45 7.61 25.65
N LEU A 655 -27.80 7.69 24.37
CA LEU A 655 -26.90 7.35 23.27
C LEU A 655 -25.94 8.50 22.93
N CYS A 656 -26.47 9.67 22.64
CA CYS A 656 -25.72 10.81 22.11
C CYS A 656 -25.06 11.64 23.21
N ASP A 657 -25.56 11.56 24.45
CA ASP A 657 -25.18 12.47 25.53
C ASP A 657 -25.24 13.94 25.06
N SER A 658 -24.08 14.60 24.99
CA SER A 658 -23.90 15.99 24.60
C SER A 658 -23.48 16.19 23.13
N ASP A 659 -23.31 15.12 22.35
CA ASP A 659 -22.91 15.19 20.94
C ASP A 659 -24.01 15.86 20.08
N PRO A 660 -23.80 17.07 19.55
CA PRO A 660 -24.84 17.83 18.89
C PRO A 660 -25.25 17.21 17.55
N PHE A 661 -24.31 16.58 16.84
CA PHE A 661 -24.53 15.96 15.53
C PHE A 661 -25.38 14.70 15.67
N CYS A 662 -25.03 13.84 16.64
CA CYS A 662 -25.80 12.65 16.97
C CYS A 662 -27.24 12.99 17.34
N ARG A 663 -27.44 13.99 18.22
CA ARG A 663 -28.78 14.43 18.63
C ARG A 663 -29.58 14.95 17.44
N PHE A 664 -28.96 15.78 16.61
CA PHE A 664 -29.58 16.31 15.40
C PHE A 664 -30.09 15.19 14.50
N ASP A 665 -29.22 14.24 14.16
CA ASP A 665 -29.54 13.14 13.25
C ASP A 665 -30.61 12.20 13.82
N VAL A 666 -30.61 11.93 15.13
CA VAL A 666 -31.69 11.13 15.74
C VAL A 666 -33.04 11.84 15.62
N LEU A 667 -33.09 13.15 15.88
CA LEU A 667 -34.34 13.90 15.80
C LEU A 667 -34.86 14.01 14.36
N THR A 668 -33.98 14.24 13.38
CA THR A 668 -34.39 14.42 11.97
C THR A 668 -34.70 13.11 11.25
N THR A 669 -33.97 12.04 11.55
CA THR A 669 -34.16 10.73 10.90
C THR A 669 -35.06 9.79 11.69
N ARG A 670 -35.32 10.09 12.97
CA ARG A 670 -36.04 9.23 13.92
C ARG A 670 -35.39 7.85 14.06
N ASN A 671 -34.06 7.77 13.95
CA ASN A 671 -33.30 6.52 13.95
C ASN A 671 -32.03 6.60 14.81
N LEU A 672 -32.01 5.85 15.90
CA LEU A 672 -30.85 5.77 16.82
C LEU A 672 -29.60 5.15 16.17
N SER A 673 -29.76 4.28 15.18
CA SER A 673 -28.62 3.69 14.46
C SER A 673 -27.86 4.75 13.63
N VAL A 674 -28.60 5.69 13.03
CA VAL A 674 -28.01 6.84 12.34
C VAL A 674 -27.25 7.69 13.34
N GLY A 675 -27.90 8.11 14.43
CA GLY A 675 -27.26 8.89 15.49
C GLY A 675 -25.98 8.26 16.03
N ASN A 676 -26.02 6.95 16.34
CA ASN A 676 -24.83 6.23 16.81
C ASN A 676 -23.70 6.25 15.77
N SER A 677 -24.04 6.09 14.49
CA SER A 677 -23.06 6.13 13.39
C SER A 677 -22.42 7.51 13.28
N THR A 678 -23.21 8.57 13.40
CA THR A 678 -22.77 9.98 13.43
C THR A 678 -21.86 10.27 14.62
N ARG A 679 -22.24 9.83 15.83
CA ARG A 679 -21.40 9.94 17.03
C ARG A 679 -20.04 9.26 16.85
N ILE A 680 -20.03 8.03 16.30
CA ILE A 680 -18.79 7.29 16.05
C ILE A 680 -17.91 8.01 15.01
N ALA A 681 -18.51 8.58 13.96
CA ALA A 681 -17.79 9.35 12.96
C ALA A 681 -17.18 10.63 13.55
N HIS A 682 -17.93 11.38 14.35
CA HIS A 682 -17.45 12.57 15.05
C HIS A 682 -16.30 12.23 16.01
N GLN A 683 -16.46 11.23 16.87
CA GLN A 683 -15.39 10.75 17.76
C GLN A 683 -14.16 10.19 17.00
N THR A 684 -14.34 9.72 15.77
CA THR A 684 -13.21 9.31 14.92
C THR A 684 -12.45 10.54 14.43
N HIS A 685 -13.15 11.58 13.97
CA HIS A 685 -12.55 12.83 13.54
C HIS A 685 -11.70 13.46 14.66
N GLU A 686 -12.25 13.62 15.87
CA GLU A 686 -11.53 14.18 17.02
C GLU A 686 -10.26 13.38 17.36
N ARG A 687 -10.33 12.04 17.30
CA ARG A 687 -9.17 11.18 17.55
C ARG A 687 -8.10 11.29 16.47
N LEU A 688 -8.50 11.44 15.20
CA LEU A 688 -7.58 11.64 14.09
C LEU A 688 -6.87 12.98 14.21
N GLU A 689 -7.61 14.06 14.50
CA GLU A 689 -7.05 15.39 14.70
C GLU A 689 -6.03 15.42 15.85
N GLN A 690 -6.35 14.75 16.97
CA GLN A 690 -5.42 14.58 18.10
C GLN A 690 -4.18 13.77 17.72
N SER A 691 -4.36 12.67 16.98
CA SER A 691 -3.25 11.79 16.60
C SER A 691 -2.33 12.40 15.55
N LEU A 692 -2.86 13.30 14.72
CA LEU A 692 -2.14 13.99 13.63
C LEU A 692 -1.58 15.35 14.06
N GLN A 693 -1.52 15.64 15.38
CA GLN A 693 -0.84 16.84 15.84
C GLN A 693 0.66 16.81 15.50
N PRO A 694 1.26 17.94 15.07
CA PRO A 694 2.69 18.03 14.81
C PRO A 694 3.52 17.70 16.05
N VAL A 695 4.60 16.96 15.85
CA VAL A 695 5.57 16.60 16.90
C VAL A 695 6.95 17.12 16.51
N VAL A 696 7.70 17.60 17.50
CA VAL A 696 9.07 18.10 17.31
C VAL A 696 10.07 16.99 17.65
N SER A 697 10.85 16.57 16.65
CA SER A 697 12.02 15.68 16.80
C SER A 697 13.30 16.48 16.58
N CYS A 698 14.32 16.23 17.42
CA CYS A 698 15.67 16.78 17.23
C CYS A 698 16.60 15.81 16.47
N GLY A 699 16.09 14.65 16.07
CA GLY A 699 16.84 13.60 15.38
C GLY A 699 17.81 12.83 16.25
N TRP A 700 18.33 11.75 15.68
CA TRP A 700 19.22 10.83 16.37
C TRP A 700 20.62 11.42 16.58
N LEU A 701 21.22 11.13 17.74
CA LEU A 701 22.63 11.43 18.02
C LEU A 701 23.44 10.14 18.14
N ALA A 702 24.61 10.13 17.51
CA ALA A 702 25.56 9.02 17.62
C ALA A 702 26.17 8.93 19.03
N PRO A 703 26.42 7.73 19.55
CA PRO A 703 27.26 7.57 20.73
C PRO A 703 28.70 8.03 20.43
N PRO A 704 29.39 8.69 21.38
CA PRO A 704 30.77 9.10 21.19
C PRO A 704 31.69 7.89 21.04
N THR A 705 32.71 7.99 20.19
CA THR A 705 33.76 6.96 20.09
C THR A 705 34.40 6.77 21.46
N ASN A 706 34.58 5.52 21.90
CA ASN A 706 35.02 5.19 23.27
C ASN A 706 34.09 5.69 24.38
N GLY A 707 32.80 5.79 24.10
CA GLY A 707 31.76 6.03 25.09
C GLY A 707 30.43 5.41 24.67
N ARG A 708 29.38 5.77 25.40
CA ARG A 708 28.01 5.32 25.16
C ARG A 708 27.03 6.47 25.32
N LYS A 709 25.85 6.30 24.72
CA LYS A 709 24.69 7.17 24.86
C LYS A 709 23.60 6.39 25.60
N GLU A 710 22.96 7.04 26.56
CA GLU A 710 21.79 6.54 27.28
C GLU A 710 20.57 7.37 26.85
N GLY A 711 19.49 6.67 26.45
CA GLY A 711 18.25 7.25 25.94
C GLY A 711 18.03 7.00 24.44
N THR A 712 16.76 6.79 24.07
CA THR A 712 16.28 6.50 22.71
C THR A 712 15.08 7.37 22.31
N ASN A 713 14.73 8.37 23.14
CA ASN A 713 13.67 9.32 22.82
C ASN A 713 14.30 10.63 22.31
N TYR A 714 13.92 11.02 21.09
CA TYR A 714 14.45 12.17 20.37
C TYR A 714 13.43 13.32 20.24
N LEU A 715 12.27 13.18 20.88
CA LEU A 715 11.20 14.16 20.84
C LEU A 715 11.43 15.30 21.85
N LEU A 716 10.78 16.43 21.61
CA LEU A 716 10.85 17.65 22.42
C LEU A 716 10.83 17.38 23.93
N GLY A 717 11.78 17.98 24.66
CA GLY A 717 11.91 17.85 26.11
C GLY A 717 12.66 16.59 26.58
N SER A 718 12.88 15.61 25.69
CA SER A 718 13.68 14.42 26.02
C SER A 718 15.14 14.77 26.21
N THR A 719 15.81 14.10 27.16
CA THR A 719 17.23 14.31 27.47
C THR A 719 18.02 13.03 27.26
N LEU A 720 19.12 13.14 26.52
CA LEU A 720 20.09 12.08 26.29
C LEU A 720 21.31 12.30 27.20
N ARG A 721 21.84 11.22 27.76
CA ARG A 721 23.05 11.25 28.60
C ARG A 721 24.20 10.52 27.92
N PHE A 722 25.40 11.09 28.00
CA PHE A 722 26.60 10.55 27.38
C PHE A 722 27.64 10.20 28.44
N LEU A 723 28.28 9.04 28.28
CA LEU A 723 29.29 8.55 29.22
C LEU A 723 30.50 8.04 28.44
N CYS A 724 31.70 8.28 28.96
CA CYS A 724 32.92 7.74 28.39
C CYS A 724 33.27 6.39 29.02
N ASN A 725 33.86 5.51 28.21
CA ASN A 725 34.40 4.24 28.69
C ASN A 725 35.57 4.51 29.65
N SER A 726 35.87 3.53 30.50
CA SER A 726 37.00 3.62 31.44
C SER A 726 38.30 3.98 30.72
N GLY A 727 39.03 4.96 31.26
CA GLY A 727 40.27 5.47 30.66
C GLY A 727 40.08 6.59 29.63
N TYR A 728 38.87 7.12 29.47
CA TYR A 728 38.58 8.31 28.65
C TYR A 728 37.84 9.36 29.47
N ASN A 729 38.07 10.63 29.17
CA ASN A 729 37.40 11.78 29.79
C ASN A 729 36.39 12.38 28.82
N LEU A 730 35.23 12.78 29.36
CA LEU A 730 34.19 13.45 28.61
C LEU A 730 34.56 14.91 28.35
N VAL A 731 34.42 15.33 27.09
CA VAL A 731 34.56 16.71 26.62
C VAL A 731 33.26 17.09 25.90
N GLY A 732 32.73 18.28 26.19
CA GLY A 732 31.41 18.71 25.73
C GLY A 732 30.34 18.51 26.81
N SER A 733 29.07 18.44 26.42
CA SER A 733 27.97 18.28 27.37
C SER A 733 27.75 16.81 27.76
N GLU A 734 27.58 16.55 29.06
CA GLU A 734 27.20 15.21 29.55
C GLU A 734 25.74 14.89 29.20
N GLU A 735 24.86 15.90 29.23
CA GLU A 735 23.44 15.77 28.91
C GLU A 735 23.04 16.76 27.81
N ARG A 736 22.16 16.33 26.91
CA ARG A 736 21.61 17.15 25.84
C ARG A 736 20.10 16.95 25.77
N THR A 737 19.34 18.04 25.74
CA THR A 737 17.88 18.05 25.74
C THR A 737 17.36 18.54 24.39
N CYS A 738 16.34 17.89 23.85
CA CYS A 738 15.70 18.30 22.60
C CYS A 738 14.89 19.58 22.82
N GLN A 739 15.15 20.61 22.02
CA GLN A 739 14.54 21.93 22.13
C GLN A 739 13.49 22.18 21.03
N MET A 740 12.64 23.19 21.26
CA MET A 740 11.53 23.54 20.37
C MET A 740 11.98 23.95 18.96
N ASN A 741 13.21 24.44 18.83
CA ASN A 741 13.85 24.78 17.56
C ASN A 741 14.37 23.55 16.78
N ARG A 742 13.99 22.32 17.17
CA ARG A 742 14.45 21.05 16.58
C ARG A 742 15.95 20.79 16.75
N ALA A 743 16.62 21.46 17.69
CA ALA A 743 18.03 21.27 17.98
C ALA A 743 18.26 20.67 19.38
N TRP A 744 19.36 19.93 19.52
CA TRP A 744 19.85 19.46 20.81
C TRP A 744 20.60 20.57 21.54
N SER A 745 20.30 20.77 22.83
CA SER A 745 21.05 21.69 23.69
C SER A 745 22.52 21.25 23.86
N GLY A 746 23.34 22.18 24.35
CA GLY A 746 24.73 21.89 24.72
C GLY A 746 25.66 21.62 23.54
N ASP A 747 26.91 21.28 23.88
CA ASP A 747 28.00 21.05 22.93
C ASP A 747 28.13 19.56 22.57
N MET A 748 28.68 19.28 21.38
CA MET A 748 28.94 17.91 20.93
C MET A 748 29.85 17.17 21.91
N THR A 749 29.43 15.98 22.34
CA THR A 749 30.16 15.16 23.30
C THR A 749 31.23 14.31 22.62
N SER A 750 32.43 14.26 23.19
CA SER A 750 33.55 13.43 22.73
C SER A 750 34.27 12.81 23.91
N CYS A 751 34.79 11.59 23.74
CA CYS A 751 35.57 10.88 24.75
C CYS A 751 37.03 10.84 24.34
N LEU A 752 37.87 11.60 25.04
CA LEU A 752 39.30 11.73 24.74
C LEU A 752 40.14 11.03 25.81
N PRO A 753 41.27 10.41 25.44
CA PRO A 753 42.18 9.85 26.43
C PRO A 753 42.66 10.96 27.39
N PRO A 754 42.91 10.64 28.67
CA PRO A 754 43.41 11.62 29.63
C PRO A 754 44.70 12.22 29.09
N THR A 755 44.69 13.55 28.92
CA THR A 755 45.90 14.28 28.55
C THR A 755 46.92 14.05 29.66
N GLY A 756 47.92 13.21 29.39
CA GLY A 756 49.03 12.99 30.30
C GLY A 756 49.69 14.33 30.56
N ARG A 757 49.56 14.85 31.78
CA ARG A 757 50.51 15.84 32.28
C ARG A 757 51.85 15.12 32.29
N SER A 758 52.69 15.38 31.28
CA SER A 758 54.12 15.18 31.41
C SER A 758 54.55 16.13 32.53
N VAL A 759 54.56 15.65 33.77
CA VAL A 759 55.28 16.31 34.84
C VAL A 759 56.75 16.19 34.46
N LEU A 760 57.27 17.21 33.79
CA LEU A 760 58.70 17.44 33.75
C LEU A 760 59.11 17.70 35.20
N ILE A 761 59.56 16.63 35.88
CA ILE A 761 60.29 16.76 37.13
C ILE A 761 61.58 17.50 36.75
N GLY A 762 61.56 18.81 36.95
CA GLY A 762 62.73 19.67 36.80
C GLY A 762 63.74 19.32 37.88
N ALA A 763 64.65 18.41 37.58
CA ALA A 763 65.94 18.38 38.26
C ALA A 763 66.71 19.64 37.83
N LYS A 764 66.86 20.58 38.76
CA LYS A 764 67.79 21.70 38.61
C LYS A 764 69.19 21.12 38.42
N SER A 765 69.80 21.35 37.26
CA SER A 765 71.18 21.86 37.07
C SER A 765 71.62 21.65 35.62
N GLY A 766 72.10 22.72 34.98
CA GLY A 766 72.92 22.63 33.77
C GLY A 766 72.22 23.07 32.49
N SER A 767 72.42 24.33 32.13
CA SER A 767 72.02 24.96 30.89
C SER A 767 72.43 24.15 29.65
N LEU A 768 71.48 23.84 28.77
CA LEU A 768 71.74 23.66 27.35
C LEU A 768 70.57 24.26 26.57
N VAL A 769 70.81 25.39 25.91
CA VAL A 769 69.88 26.00 24.97
C VAL A 769 69.89 25.14 23.70
N VAL A 770 68.78 24.47 23.42
CA VAL A 770 68.50 23.91 22.09
C VAL A 770 67.17 24.48 21.62
N LEU A 771 67.25 25.32 20.60
CA LEU A 771 66.12 25.87 19.85
C LEU A 771 65.36 24.73 19.16
N ILE A 772 64.06 24.58 19.44
CA ILE A 772 63.15 23.76 18.63
C ILE A 772 61.97 24.63 18.19
N ASN A 773 61.88 24.82 16.88
CA ASN A 773 60.82 25.51 16.16
C ASN A 773 59.45 24.87 16.44
N CYS A 774 58.49 25.66 16.89
CA CYS A 774 57.10 25.28 17.02
C CYS A 774 56.41 25.35 15.64
N LYS A 775 56.22 24.22 14.95
CA LYS A 775 55.29 24.14 13.81
C LYS A 775 53.86 23.98 14.34
N ARG A 776 53.07 25.00 14.08
CA ARG A 776 51.61 25.06 14.20
C ARG A 776 50.99 24.01 13.25
N CYS A 777 50.41 22.94 13.78
CA CYS A 777 49.49 22.09 13.01
C CYS A 777 48.09 22.69 13.09
N GLN A 778 47.74 23.52 12.10
CA GLN A 778 46.34 23.78 11.77
C GLN A 778 45.83 22.55 11.02
N TYR A 779 44.82 21.86 11.58
CA TYR A 779 44.02 20.91 10.81
C TYR A 779 43.09 21.75 9.92
N LYS A 780 43.36 21.71 8.61
CA LYS A 780 42.62 22.43 7.58
C LYS A 780 41.53 21.48 7.06
N GLU A 781 40.28 21.77 7.39
CA GLU A 781 39.13 21.17 6.73
C GLU A 781 39.19 21.48 5.23
N ARG A 782 38.98 20.45 4.39
CA ARG A 782 38.71 20.63 2.97
C ARG A 782 37.20 20.84 2.80
N PRO A 783 36.73 21.95 2.21
CA PRO A 783 35.36 22.03 1.73
C PRO A 783 35.23 21.19 0.45
N LYS A 784 34.28 20.24 0.42
CA LYS A 784 33.78 19.69 -0.84
C LYS A 784 32.93 20.78 -1.48
N GLY A 785 33.31 21.19 -2.68
CA GLY A 785 32.69 22.27 -3.42
C GLY A 785 31.26 21.95 -3.85
N LEU A 786 30.43 22.98 -3.83
CA LEU A 786 29.28 23.12 -4.71
C LEU A 786 29.75 23.07 -6.16
N MET A 787 29.10 22.24 -6.97
CA MET A 787 28.96 22.48 -8.41
C MET A 787 27.46 22.65 -8.66
N GLY A 788 27.07 23.87 -8.98
CA GLY A 788 25.88 24.16 -9.77
C GLY A 788 26.36 24.84 -11.05
N ILE A 789 26.10 24.23 -12.20
CA ILE A 789 25.07 24.61 -13.18
C ILE A 789 24.57 23.31 -13.81
#